data_AF-A0A9W4TU60-F1
#
_entry.id   AF-A0A9W4TU60-F1
#
_cell.length_a   1.000
_cell.length_b   1.000
_cell.length_c   1.000
_cell.angle_alpha   90.00
_cell.angle_beta   90.00
_cell.angle_gamma   90.00
#
_symmetry.space_group_name_H-M   'P 1'
#
loop_
_entity.id
_entity.type
_entity.pdbx_description
1 polymer ?
#
loop_
_entity_poly.entity_id
_entity_poly.type
_entity_poly.pdbx_seq_one_letter_code
_entity_poly.pdbx_strand_id
1 'polypeptide(L)'
;MESFLNMIQSVNIPESSEINSLNNNLNSSDTFVVMESLNELSERLLMMNGLIAERILPTNLGSNIIAILNNENFQQELELQLVACRCLYNYLEVNQDFIHNTLHSIPILCSKLDNIEYIDLTEQVLGTLEIMSQEIISHNSIIQNDGLSKCFLFFDFYTIHTQRQIMKIIKNTTENISITNFNKIKDIIGNLIDVLNNQDNQIVENAYISIARIIQSFKNQPEFLQELFDEKLDLLKQIVNVIANYKSNKISESSSLILLKSLNILVNTSIEITKNFITNNLIKDLIKNLNIENLMNLKETTIHVMILIGILLPINYTEPLYIREFRETDERRKINESRVHLYKEIANDYLKFVNEVWDFLLLSFQATMDLELRRKVFINIYKIITSEIDYEKINNFGKIAGILASVVNLYHSCIRVEQSVDEDDDDDEEEEEEDNDDDEDEDEDMEDDDEDSDVEKEDVSKLPQLMHLKSALQITHNILKKSPEFIPYFEKEGIISDTLQILLQVKEKKLDYEPRSNYDFLSSREIYSNILKYATQIEELYLSTKVENNIPEHLKILEEFKLIKKNRINKLQWVDIWNNLKFAINGASSGVQISSFELLNAGLIETLLNLFEEDICQKTFKEVFFQNDAEDARFLISKLQEALTRSESFEIISTNQQENQASMANQVKLKLFNEDNNENLELILSVHAIATFKTVYEFLKNRFKFDEMNIEFLMNGEVIPNETTIYGAIYKSLQEKTEKSVDSRTIFSNVHEVSFRKVFRDVKVTDMSVTNNTPEVLGRFVSDILKLLKILFKMNTKLPAKEFNNFKLSHKLRRQLEEILVVASGLLPSWSIYSTKNFPFLYPMETRIFFLQSTSYGYSRLIHSWQLRSGNEGELGRPTRHKVRISRKMMLQSAMKVLELYGTTPGILEIEYFDEVGSGLGPTLEFYSTVSKEFCKKKLKLWRPDETQDEYIYNLQGLFPMVLSKQQITSENGKKILYFFSSLGKFIARALLDSRLIDFNFNPIFLELIQMINLGTSHKLIIKKIANLENLALVDIKLANSFEKLIEYRNQGKSIDELGLSYIIPGCESYSLGKNKVTNDNLDEYIQKVIEVSLFHGILPQCKAFIDGFSKVFPFGNLSIFSPSELSILFGSLEEDFSYNVISNCIVADHGYSKESQVIKYLIEVLSEFKKEEVREFMMFLTGSPRKPMGNFKITIVKKDNVNSLPSAMTCHNYLKLPNYNSKEILKEKLLIAIKEGAGAFLLS
;
A
#
# COMPACT_ATOMS: atom_id res chain seq x y z
N MET A 1 33.24 -7.48 47.51
CA MET A 1 32.09 -6.58 47.26
C MET A 1 32.14 -5.33 48.14
N GLU A 2 32.39 -5.42 49.45
CA GLU A 2 32.53 -4.24 50.33
C GLU A 2 33.68 -3.28 49.97
N SER A 3 34.83 -3.76 49.49
CA SER A 3 35.89 -2.84 49.04
C SER A 3 35.56 -2.13 47.72
N PHE A 4 34.67 -2.71 46.90
CA PHE A 4 34.19 -2.11 45.65
C PHE A 4 33.06 -1.10 45.94
N LEU A 5 32.19 -1.39 46.92
CA LEU A 5 31.20 -0.47 47.47
C LEU A 5 31.86 0.73 48.18
N ASN A 6 32.92 0.52 48.95
CA ASN A 6 33.68 1.61 49.59
C ASN A 6 34.49 2.45 48.60
N MET A 7 34.94 1.86 47.49
CA MET A 7 35.63 2.60 46.43
C MET A 7 34.65 3.51 45.66
N ILE A 8 33.41 3.06 45.44
CA ILE A 8 32.34 3.88 44.84
C ILE A 8 31.84 4.97 45.81
N GLN A 9 31.83 4.72 47.12
CA GLN A 9 31.47 5.74 48.13
C GLN A 9 32.57 6.78 48.39
N SER A 10 33.80 6.57 47.93
CA SER A 10 34.93 7.48 48.16
C SER A 10 35.16 8.52 47.05
N VAL A 11 34.34 8.53 46.01
CA VAL A 11 34.35 9.63 45.02
C VAL A 11 33.50 10.77 45.57
N ASN A 12 34.10 11.56 46.46
CA ASN A 12 33.61 12.92 46.70
C ASN A 12 33.71 13.67 45.37
N ILE A 13 32.59 13.78 44.67
CA ILE A 13 32.45 14.68 43.52
C ILE A 13 32.49 16.10 44.10
N PRO A 14 33.49 16.94 43.80
CA PRO A 14 33.64 18.29 44.38
C PRO A 14 32.38 19.16 44.25
N GLU A 15 31.57 18.88 43.23
CA GLU A 15 30.36 19.63 42.88
C GLU A 15 29.21 19.46 43.89
N SER A 16 29.13 18.36 44.65
CA SER A 16 28.02 18.13 45.61
C SER A 16 28.13 19.01 46.86
N SER A 17 29.35 19.27 47.36
CA SER A 17 29.57 20.17 48.50
C SER A 17 29.26 21.62 48.15
N GLU A 18 29.52 22.03 46.90
CA GLU A 18 29.28 23.39 46.43
C GLU A 18 27.78 23.64 46.23
N ILE A 19 27.03 22.72 45.61
CA ILE A 19 25.56 22.84 45.45
C ILE A 19 24.86 22.90 46.82
N ASN A 20 25.34 22.13 47.81
CA ASN A 20 24.83 22.22 49.18
C ASN A 20 25.11 23.59 49.83
N SER A 21 26.27 24.20 49.55
CA SER A 21 26.58 25.54 50.06
C SER A 21 25.69 26.62 49.43
N LEU A 22 25.44 26.54 48.13
CA LEU A 22 24.54 27.43 47.40
C LEU A 22 23.09 27.27 47.88
N ASN A 23 22.64 26.04 48.14
CA ASN A 23 21.31 25.76 48.70
C ASN A 23 21.14 26.34 50.12
N ASN A 24 22.19 26.35 50.95
CA ASN A 24 22.13 26.98 52.28
C ASN A 24 22.03 28.51 52.20
N ASN A 25 22.64 29.13 51.19
CA ASN A 25 22.57 30.57 50.95
C ASN A 25 21.17 31.06 50.56
N LEU A 26 20.30 30.18 50.04
CA LEU A 26 18.90 30.46 49.73
C LEU A 26 18.05 30.82 50.96
N ASN A 27 18.49 30.44 52.16
CA ASN A 27 17.82 30.78 53.41
C ASN A 27 18.29 32.11 54.02
N SER A 28 19.18 32.85 53.33
CA SER A 28 19.68 34.14 53.80
C SER A 28 18.64 35.25 53.62
N SER A 29 18.73 36.30 54.45
CA SER A 29 17.83 37.47 54.37
C SER A 29 18.31 38.55 53.39
N ASP A 30 19.43 38.33 52.70
CA ASP A 30 20.05 39.29 51.79
C ASP A 30 19.68 38.95 50.33
N THR A 31 18.87 39.81 49.71
CA THR A 31 18.43 39.68 48.32
C THR A 31 19.58 39.42 47.34
N PHE A 32 20.72 40.08 47.52
CA PHE A 32 21.84 39.98 46.57
C PHE A 32 22.47 38.58 46.62
N VAL A 33 22.67 38.05 47.82
CA VAL A 33 23.23 36.70 48.06
C VAL A 33 22.29 35.62 47.53
N VAL A 34 20.98 35.78 47.73
CA VAL A 34 19.96 34.85 47.20
C VAL A 34 19.93 34.89 45.67
N MET A 35 19.99 36.07 45.06
CA MET A 35 19.97 36.23 43.59
C MET A 35 21.22 35.64 42.92
N GLU A 36 22.42 35.92 43.44
CA GLU A 36 23.67 35.38 42.92
C GLU A 36 23.71 33.85 43.06
N SER A 37 23.27 33.32 44.22
CA SER A 37 23.18 31.89 44.45
C SER A 37 22.17 31.19 43.53
N LEU A 38 21.02 31.81 43.25
CA LEU A 38 20.02 31.26 42.32
C LEU A 38 20.50 31.28 40.86
N ASN A 39 21.25 32.30 40.43
CA ASN A 39 21.80 32.34 39.08
C ASN A 39 22.85 31.23 38.88
N GLU A 40 23.76 31.06 39.83
CA GLU A 40 24.77 30.01 39.77
C GLU A 40 24.15 28.60 39.82
N LEU A 41 23.12 28.40 40.67
CA LEU A 41 22.37 27.15 40.69
C LEU A 41 21.65 26.87 39.37
N SER A 42 21.04 27.89 38.76
CA SER A 42 20.32 27.78 37.50
C SER A 42 21.23 27.35 36.34
N GLU A 43 22.42 27.95 36.23
CA GLU A 43 23.42 27.59 35.20
C GLU A 43 23.94 26.16 35.37
N ARG A 44 24.21 25.75 36.61
CA ARG A 44 24.69 24.40 36.91
C ARG A 44 23.62 23.35 36.60
N LEU A 45 22.36 23.60 36.97
CA LEU A 45 21.25 22.69 36.65
C LEU A 45 21.07 22.52 35.14
N LEU A 46 21.24 23.59 34.35
CA LEU A 46 21.10 23.55 32.89
C LEU A 46 22.15 22.63 32.21
N MET A 47 23.31 22.41 32.84
CA MET A 47 24.39 21.55 32.33
C MET A 47 24.37 20.12 32.88
N MET A 48 23.43 19.78 33.78
CA MET A 48 23.37 18.47 34.44
C MET A 48 22.49 17.45 33.71
N ASN A 49 22.93 16.19 33.70
CA ASN A 49 22.13 15.05 33.19
C ASN A 49 21.33 14.39 34.34
N GLY A 50 20.14 13.85 34.05
CA GLY A 50 19.22 13.30 35.08
C GLY A 50 19.83 12.25 36.03
N LEU A 51 20.68 11.34 35.53
CA LEU A 51 21.37 10.33 36.35
C LEU A 51 22.40 10.91 37.34
N ILE A 52 22.95 12.09 37.02
CA ILE A 52 23.90 12.82 37.87
C ILE A 52 23.13 13.61 38.92
N ALA A 53 21.99 14.17 38.53
CA ALA A 53 21.14 14.97 39.39
C ALA A 53 20.52 14.18 40.55
N GLU A 54 20.08 12.93 40.33
CA GLU A 54 19.59 12.05 41.41
C GLU A 54 20.64 11.82 42.52
N ARG A 55 21.93 11.87 42.18
CA ARG A 55 23.03 11.57 43.11
C ARG A 55 23.61 12.81 43.79
N ILE A 56 23.49 13.99 43.16
CA ILE A 56 24.17 15.22 43.57
C ILE A 56 23.20 16.26 44.17
N LEU A 57 21.94 16.30 43.73
CA LEU A 57 21.01 17.35 44.15
C LEU A 57 20.45 17.12 45.57
N PRO A 58 20.38 18.17 46.42
CA PRO A 58 19.78 18.07 47.74
C PRO A 58 18.26 17.91 47.64
N THR A 59 17.68 17.00 48.45
CA THR A 59 16.23 16.75 48.48
C THR A 59 15.40 17.94 48.99
N ASN A 60 16.02 18.92 49.66
CA ASN A 60 15.36 20.13 50.18
C ASN A 60 15.51 21.36 49.26
N LEU A 61 16.21 21.24 48.13
CA LEU A 61 16.44 22.35 47.20
C LEU A 61 15.11 22.89 46.64
N GLY A 62 14.21 21.99 46.20
CA GLY A 62 12.89 22.38 45.70
C GLY A 62 12.04 23.12 46.74
N SER A 63 12.03 22.68 48.00
CA SER A 63 11.28 23.36 49.08
C SER A 63 11.82 24.74 49.41
N ASN A 64 13.14 24.94 49.35
CA ASN A 64 13.78 26.23 49.62
C ASN A 64 13.50 27.24 48.50
N ILE A 65 13.52 26.80 47.23
CA ILE A 65 13.14 27.65 46.09
C ILE A 65 11.65 28.06 46.18
N ILE A 66 10.77 27.14 46.59
CA ILE A 66 9.35 27.44 46.80
C ILE A 66 9.13 28.42 47.97
N ALA A 67 9.92 28.32 49.04
CA ALA A 67 9.86 29.27 50.16
C ALA A 67 10.21 30.71 49.75
N ILE A 68 11.13 30.88 48.80
CA ILE A 68 11.48 32.19 48.22
C ILE A 68 10.31 32.76 47.39
N LEU A 69 9.65 31.92 46.59
CA LEU A 69 8.49 32.31 45.79
C LEU A 69 7.28 32.75 46.66
N ASN A 70 7.19 32.25 47.89
CA ASN A 70 6.09 32.55 48.83
C ASN A 70 6.39 33.71 49.81
N ASN A 71 7.64 34.15 49.93
CA ASN A 71 8.04 35.13 50.96
C ASN A 71 7.50 36.54 50.64
N GLU A 72 6.70 37.10 51.55
CA GLU A 72 6.06 38.42 51.40
C GLU A 72 7.07 39.55 51.17
N ASN A 73 8.29 39.44 51.70
CA ASN A 73 9.34 40.46 51.55
C ASN A 73 9.93 40.52 50.13
N PHE A 74 9.85 39.41 49.37
CA PHE A 74 10.47 39.27 48.05
C PHE A 74 9.45 39.38 46.89
N GLN A 75 8.17 39.65 47.20
CA GLN A 75 7.12 39.73 46.18
C GLN A 75 7.24 40.95 45.26
N GLN A 76 7.85 42.05 45.73
CA GLN A 76 8.05 43.27 44.96
C GLN A 76 9.29 43.20 44.04
N GLU A 77 10.16 42.21 44.23
CA GLU A 77 11.40 42.04 43.46
C GLU A 77 11.16 41.05 42.30
N LEU A 78 10.60 41.55 41.20
CA LEU A 78 10.16 40.75 40.04
C LEU A 78 11.30 39.95 39.37
N GLU A 79 12.53 40.48 39.35
CA GLU A 79 13.69 39.79 38.79
C GLU A 79 14.12 38.59 39.65
N LEU A 80 14.06 38.72 40.99
CA LEU A 80 14.34 37.62 41.91
C LEU A 80 13.30 36.49 41.74
N GLN A 81 12.03 36.86 41.59
CA GLN A 81 10.93 35.91 41.34
C GLN A 81 11.11 35.18 39.99
N LEU A 82 11.56 35.88 38.94
CA LEU A 82 11.85 35.29 37.63
C LEU A 82 13.00 34.27 37.72
N VAL A 83 14.11 34.64 38.35
CA VAL A 83 15.28 33.76 38.49
C VAL A 83 14.94 32.55 39.37
N ALA A 84 14.18 32.72 40.45
CA ALA A 84 13.71 31.62 41.28
C ALA A 84 12.82 30.65 40.49
N CYS A 85 11.92 31.17 39.65
CA CYS A 85 11.06 30.35 38.78
C CYS A 85 11.86 29.62 37.69
N ARG A 86 12.88 30.25 37.09
CA ARG A 86 13.84 29.60 36.17
C ARG A 86 14.61 28.46 36.84
N CYS A 87 15.06 28.70 38.07
CA CYS A 87 15.74 27.68 38.87
C CYS A 87 14.82 26.48 39.15
N LEU A 88 13.55 26.74 39.50
CA LEU A 88 12.55 25.69 39.70
C LEU A 88 12.27 24.90 38.42
N TYR A 89 12.16 25.59 37.28
CA TYR A 89 11.99 24.95 35.97
C TYR A 89 13.16 24.01 35.64
N ASN A 90 14.40 24.50 35.70
CA ASN A 90 15.59 23.70 35.41
C ASN A 90 15.72 22.52 36.39
N TYR A 91 15.35 22.71 37.66
CA TYR A 91 15.36 21.64 38.66
C TYR A 91 14.36 20.51 38.31
N LEU A 92 13.16 20.86 37.86
CA LEU A 92 12.12 19.89 37.49
C LEU A 92 12.38 19.21 36.14
N GLU A 93 13.03 19.91 35.20
CA GLU A 93 13.44 19.33 33.91
C GLU A 93 14.46 18.20 34.11
N VAL A 94 15.40 18.41 35.03
CA VAL A 94 16.49 17.46 35.30
C VAL A 94 16.05 16.32 36.25
N ASN A 95 15.06 16.55 37.13
CA ASN A 95 14.57 15.55 38.08
C ASN A 95 13.03 15.48 38.12
N GLN A 96 12.45 14.69 37.22
CA GLN A 96 11.00 14.53 37.06
C GLN A 96 10.33 13.80 38.24
N ASP A 97 11.03 12.86 38.89
CA ASP A 97 10.50 12.09 40.04
C ASP A 97 10.19 12.98 41.26
N PHE A 98 10.78 14.18 41.33
CA PHE A 98 10.58 15.11 42.44
C PHE A 98 9.29 15.96 42.32
N ILE A 99 8.54 15.86 41.21
CA ILE A 99 7.29 16.61 41.01
C ILE A 99 6.30 16.38 42.17
N HIS A 100 6.22 15.16 42.71
CA HIS A 100 5.36 14.80 43.85
C HIS A 100 5.59 15.70 45.09
N ASN A 101 6.84 16.08 45.38
CA ASN A 101 7.18 16.90 46.54
C ASN A 101 6.95 18.40 46.30
N THR A 102 6.85 18.81 45.04
CA THR A 102 6.63 20.21 44.64
C THR A 102 5.17 20.56 44.38
N LEU A 103 4.21 19.66 44.61
CA LEU A 103 2.77 19.92 44.41
C LEU A 103 2.26 21.13 45.22
N HIS A 104 2.88 21.42 46.37
CA HIS A 104 2.58 22.59 47.20
C HIS A 104 2.91 23.94 46.53
N SER A 105 3.67 23.94 45.43
CA SER A 105 4.00 25.15 44.66
C SER A 105 2.92 25.55 43.66
N ILE A 106 2.04 24.63 43.25
CA ILE A 106 1.00 24.88 42.22
C ILE A 106 0.07 26.05 42.59
N PRO A 107 -0.43 26.18 43.83
CA PRO A 107 -1.25 27.34 44.22
C PRO A 107 -0.50 28.68 44.08
N ILE A 108 0.80 28.68 44.39
CA ILE A 108 1.67 29.88 44.33
C ILE A 108 1.93 30.25 42.86
N LEU A 109 2.22 29.26 42.01
CA LEU A 109 2.40 29.49 40.58
C LEU A 109 1.10 30.00 39.92
N CYS A 110 -0.05 29.42 40.30
CA CYS A 110 -1.35 29.86 39.81
C CYS A 110 -1.73 31.27 40.29
N SER A 111 -1.34 31.71 41.50
CA SER A 111 -1.66 33.09 41.96
C SER A 111 -0.86 34.15 41.19
N LYS A 112 0.34 33.81 40.70
CA LYS A 112 1.15 34.70 39.85
C LYS A 112 0.59 34.90 38.44
N LEU A 113 -0.40 34.11 38.02
CA LEU A 113 -1.09 34.27 36.74
C LEU A 113 -2.30 35.23 36.81
N ASP A 114 -2.71 35.69 38.01
CA ASP A 114 -3.90 36.53 38.18
C ASP A 114 -3.71 37.96 37.66
N ASN A 115 -2.49 38.52 37.77
CA ASN A 115 -2.14 39.87 37.31
C ASN A 115 -0.87 39.83 36.44
N ILE A 116 -0.96 40.15 35.14
CA ILE A 116 0.22 40.27 34.27
C ILE A 116 0.91 41.62 34.54
N GLU A 117 1.74 41.67 35.58
CA GLU A 117 2.63 42.82 35.83
C GLU A 117 3.97 42.68 35.08
N TYR A 118 4.41 41.44 34.82
CA TYR A 118 5.69 41.15 34.17
C TYR A 118 5.62 39.91 33.27
N ILE A 119 5.68 40.12 31.96
CA ILE A 119 5.42 39.09 30.94
C ILE A 119 6.45 37.95 31.00
N ASP A 120 7.73 38.26 31.22
CA ASP A 120 8.79 37.23 31.27
C ASP A 120 8.58 36.25 32.43
N LEU A 121 8.09 36.74 33.57
CA LEU A 121 7.73 35.88 34.71
C LEU A 121 6.51 35.02 34.39
N THR A 122 5.50 35.58 33.73
CA THR A 122 4.32 34.83 33.30
C THR A 122 4.68 33.69 32.33
N GLU A 123 5.52 33.94 31.33
CA GLU A 123 5.99 32.90 30.39
C GLU A 123 6.78 31.79 31.11
N GLN A 124 7.64 32.17 32.07
CA GLN A 124 8.40 31.21 32.85
C GLN A 124 7.50 30.36 33.79
N VAL A 125 6.48 30.97 34.40
CA VAL A 125 5.49 30.26 35.21
C VAL A 125 4.71 29.26 34.35
N LEU A 126 4.30 29.64 33.15
CA LEU A 126 3.65 28.74 32.19
C LEU A 126 4.59 27.59 31.77
N GLY A 127 5.87 27.87 31.52
CA GLY A 127 6.87 26.83 31.23
C GLY A 127 7.04 25.84 32.39
N THR A 128 7.02 26.33 33.63
CA THR A 128 7.11 25.48 34.84
C THR A 128 5.87 24.61 35.02
N LEU A 129 4.69 25.18 34.79
CA LEU A 129 3.43 24.44 34.79
C LEU A 129 3.35 23.41 33.64
N GLU A 130 3.96 23.69 32.49
CA GLU A 130 4.06 22.74 31.37
C GLU A 130 4.80 21.47 31.80
N ILE A 131 5.96 21.59 32.44
CA ILE A 131 6.71 20.43 32.96
C ILE A 131 5.90 19.69 34.02
N MET A 132 5.35 20.39 35.01
CA MET A 132 4.54 19.76 36.06
C MET A 132 3.33 19.01 35.49
N SER A 133 2.70 19.54 34.45
CA SER A 133 1.51 18.95 33.83
C SER A 133 1.79 17.61 33.15
N GLN A 134 3.04 17.27 32.82
CA GLN A 134 3.39 16.00 32.18
C GLN A 134 3.11 14.80 33.09
N GLU A 135 3.16 14.99 34.42
CA GLU A 135 2.90 13.96 35.41
C GLU A 135 1.42 13.91 35.84
N ILE A 136 0.84 12.70 35.87
CA ILE A 136 -0.59 12.48 36.17
C ILE A 136 -1.00 12.97 37.56
N ILE A 137 -0.07 12.95 38.52
CA ILE A 137 -0.32 13.29 39.93
C ILE A 137 -0.66 14.78 40.10
N SER A 138 -0.15 15.65 39.23
CA SER A 138 -0.35 17.11 39.33
C SER A 138 -1.70 17.59 38.77
N HIS A 139 -2.35 16.80 37.92
CA HIS A 139 -3.52 17.22 37.13
C HIS A 139 -4.67 17.76 37.99
N ASN A 140 -5.08 16.99 39.01
CA ASN A 140 -6.17 17.40 39.89
C ASN A 140 -5.81 18.58 40.80
N SER A 141 -4.53 18.74 41.16
CA SER A 141 -4.05 19.88 41.95
C SER A 141 -4.12 21.18 41.14
N ILE A 142 -3.74 21.14 39.85
CA ILE A 142 -3.81 22.29 38.95
C ILE A 142 -5.28 22.72 38.76
N ILE A 143 -6.19 21.76 38.56
CA ILE A 143 -7.62 22.05 38.38
C ILE A 143 -8.24 22.61 39.68
N GLN A 144 -7.92 22.03 40.83
CA GLN A 144 -8.43 22.50 42.13
C GLN A 144 -8.06 23.96 42.43
N ASN A 145 -6.92 24.45 41.94
CA ASN A 145 -6.43 25.81 42.14
C ASN A 145 -6.80 26.79 41.01
N ASP A 146 -7.83 26.47 40.20
CA ASP A 146 -8.30 27.28 39.06
C ASP A 146 -7.22 27.55 37.99
N GLY A 147 -6.18 26.72 37.94
CA GLY A 147 -5.04 26.92 37.05
C GLY A 147 -5.44 26.98 35.57
N LEU A 148 -6.44 26.20 35.16
CA LEU A 148 -6.93 26.21 33.78
C LEU A 148 -7.67 27.51 33.43
N SER A 149 -8.55 28.00 34.31
CA SER A 149 -9.25 29.27 34.11
C SER A 149 -8.25 30.43 34.05
N LYS A 150 -7.24 30.41 34.91
CA LYS A 150 -6.18 31.43 34.96
C LYS A 150 -5.28 31.42 33.74
N CYS A 151 -4.98 30.26 33.17
CA CYS A 151 -4.27 30.16 31.89
C CYS A 151 -5.07 30.79 30.73
N PHE A 152 -6.40 30.77 30.79
CA PHE A 152 -7.28 31.34 29.75
C PHE A 152 -7.54 32.86 29.88
N LEU A 153 -7.33 33.47 31.05
CA LEU A 153 -7.68 34.88 31.33
C LEU A 153 -7.16 35.88 30.27
N PHE A 154 -5.95 35.63 29.75
CA PHE A 154 -5.28 36.51 28.79
C PHE A 154 -4.89 35.80 27.49
N PHE A 155 -5.57 34.70 27.16
CA PHE A 155 -5.20 33.81 26.04
C PHE A 155 -4.99 34.55 24.71
N ASP A 156 -5.90 35.45 24.34
CA ASP A 156 -5.85 36.20 23.07
C ASP A 156 -4.73 37.26 23.01
N PHE A 157 -4.19 37.66 24.17
CA PHE A 157 -3.14 38.67 24.27
C PHE A 157 -1.72 38.08 24.28
N TYR A 158 -1.60 36.76 24.45
CA TYR A 158 -0.31 36.06 24.43
C TYR A 158 0.22 35.82 23.01
N THR A 159 1.53 35.58 22.89
CA THR A 159 2.14 35.17 21.62
C THR A 159 1.67 33.76 21.22
N ILE A 160 1.77 33.42 19.93
CA ILE A 160 1.41 32.07 19.43
C ILE A 160 2.21 30.96 20.16
N HIS A 161 3.48 31.23 20.52
CA HIS A 161 4.29 30.29 21.27
C HIS A 161 3.69 30.00 22.65
N THR A 162 3.37 31.06 23.39
CA THR A 162 2.79 30.98 24.74
C THR A 162 1.37 30.37 24.71
N GLN A 163 0.57 30.68 23.69
CA GLN A 163 -0.73 30.01 23.46
C GLN A 163 -0.59 28.51 23.22
N ARG A 164 0.42 28.06 22.45
CA ARG A 164 0.72 26.63 22.28
C ARG A 164 1.13 25.97 23.60
N GLN A 165 1.92 26.65 24.43
CA GLN A 165 2.30 26.14 25.77
C GLN A 165 1.06 25.98 26.67
N ILE A 166 0.20 26.99 26.73
CA ILE A 166 -1.07 26.94 27.47
C ILE A 166 -1.90 25.74 27.03
N MET A 167 -2.05 25.53 25.72
CA MET A 167 -2.82 24.40 25.21
C MET A 167 -2.20 23.03 25.51
N LYS A 168 -0.86 22.93 25.64
CA LYS A 168 -0.22 21.69 26.09
C LYS A 168 -0.54 21.42 27.57
N ILE A 169 -0.49 22.43 28.43
CA ILE A 169 -0.84 22.31 29.86
C ILE A 169 -2.28 21.79 29.98
N ILE A 170 -3.22 22.40 29.26
CA ILE A 170 -4.64 22.01 29.30
C ILE A 170 -4.84 20.59 28.74
N LYS A 171 -4.18 20.26 27.63
CA LYS A 171 -4.23 18.90 27.09
C LYS A 171 -3.74 17.85 28.09
N ASN A 172 -2.62 18.12 28.77
CA ASN A 172 -2.04 17.18 29.70
C ASN A 172 -2.93 17.01 30.95
N THR A 173 -3.37 18.11 31.55
CA THR A 173 -4.22 18.11 32.76
C THR A 173 -5.61 17.51 32.56
N THR A 174 -6.12 17.50 31.32
CA THR A 174 -7.43 16.91 31.01
C THR A 174 -7.43 15.39 30.88
N GLU A 175 -6.26 14.74 31.04
CA GLU A 175 -6.12 13.28 30.93
C GLU A 175 -6.75 12.50 32.08
N ASN A 176 -6.72 13.05 33.30
CA ASN A 176 -7.27 12.39 34.49
C ASN A 176 -7.98 13.38 35.43
N ILE A 177 -9.29 13.54 35.25
CA ILE A 177 -10.12 14.51 35.98
C ILE A 177 -10.95 13.81 37.07
N SER A 178 -10.86 14.28 38.32
CA SER A 178 -11.74 13.82 39.40
C SER A 178 -13.16 14.37 39.27
N ILE A 179 -14.15 13.60 39.72
CA ILE A 179 -15.57 13.99 39.68
C ILE A 179 -15.84 15.30 40.45
N THR A 180 -15.10 15.54 41.53
CA THR A 180 -15.19 16.76 42.34
C THR A 180 -14.85 18.05 41.57
N ASN A 181 -14.10 17.94 40.48
CA ASN A 181 -13.62 19.07 39.68
C ASN A 181 -14.53 19.39 38.47
N PHE A 182 -15.68 18.71 38.31
CA PHE A 182 -16.58 18.87 37.17
C PHE A 182 -17.03 20.32 36.92
N ASN A 183 -17.47 21.04 37.97
CA ASN A 183 -17.96 22.41 37.83
C ASN A 183 -16.89 23.35 37.24
N LYS A 184 -15.62 23.16 37.60
CA LYS A 184 -14.52 23.97 37.07
C LYS A 184 -14.27 23.70 35.58
N ILE A 185 -14.39 22.44 35.15
CA ILE A 185 -14.29 22.05 33.73
C ILE A 185 -15.47 22.59 32.92
N LYS A 186 -16.67 22.63 33.51
CA LYS A 186 -17.86 23.22 32.89
C LYS A 186 -17.68 24.71 32.55
N ASP A 187 -16.97 25.45 33.38
CA ASP A 187 -16.71 26.88 33.13
C ASP A 187 -15.70 27.09 31.97
N ILE A 188 -14.82 26.13 31.72
CA ILE A 188 -13.74 26.24 30.73
C ILE A 188 -14.13 25.75 29.34
N ILE A 189 -15.11 24.84 29.23
CA ILE A 189 -15.43 24.20 27.95
C ILE A 189 -15.91 25.21 26.88
N GLY A 190 -16.51 26.33 27.28
CA GLY A 190 -16.84 27.43 26.37
C GLY A 190 -15.58 28.02 25.71
N ASN A 191 -14.58 28.35 26.53
CA ASN A 191 -13.29 28.88 26.06
C ASN A 191 -12.57 27.88 25.13
N LEU A 192 -12.63 26.58 25.43
CA LEU A 192 -12.05 25.54 24.56
C LEU A 192 -12.71 25.49 23.18
N ILE A 193 -14.01 25.75 23.10
CA ILE A 193 -14.75 25.80 21.83
C ILE A 193 -14.36 27.04 21.04
N ASP A 194 -14.22 28.19 21.70
CA ASP A 194 -13.77 29.43 21.05
C ASP A 194 -12.37 29.27 20.44
N VAL A 195 -11.48 28.53 21.12
CA VAL A 195 -10.13 28.22 20.64
C VAL A 195 -10.12 27.42 19.35
N LEU A 196 -11.16 26.64 19.03
CA LEU A 196 -11.23 25.85 17.80
C LEU A 196 -11.28 26.72 16.53
N ASN A 197 -11.64 28.00 16.65
CA ASN A 197 -11.66 28.95 15.54
C ASN A 197 -10.29 29.61 15.27
N ASN A 198 -9.23 29.22 15.98
CA ASN A 198 -7.88 29.76 15.79
C ASN A 198 -7.24 29.35 14.45
N GLN A 199 -6.31 30.19 13.97
CA GLN A 199 -5.59 29.96 12.70
C GLN A 199 -4.43 28.96 12.83
N ASP A 200 -3.96 28.68 14.06
CA ASP A 200 -2.82 27.80 14.30
C ASP A 200 -3.26 26.34 14.51
N ASN A 201 -2.74 25.43 13.67
CA ASN A 201 -3.16 24.02 13.69
C ASN A 201 -2.74 23.28 14.97
N GLN A 202 -1.62 23.62 15.61
CA GLN A 202 -1.17 22.92 16.81
C GLN A 202 -2.03 23.28 18.02
N ILE A 203 -2.45 24.54 18.11
CA ILE A 203 -3.40 25.01 19.13
C ILE A 203 -4.73 24.29 18.96
N VAL A 204 -5.26 24.27 17.74
CA VAL A 204 -6.54 23.61 17.41
C VAL A 204 -6.48 22.10 17.67
N GLU A 205 -5.39 21.43 17.28
CA GLU A 205 -5.21 20.00 17.55
C GLU A 205 -5.17 19.69 19.06
N ASN A 206 -4.41 20.46 19.85
CA ASN A 206 -4.37 20.28 21.30
C ASN A 206 -5.73 20.56 21.96
N ALA A 207 -6.51 21.52 21.45
CA ALA A 207 -7.87 21.79 21.94
C ALA A 207 -8.81 20.61 21.67
N TYR A 208 -8.77 20.03 20.47
CA TYR A 208 -9.53 18.83 20.15
C TYR A 208 -9.15 17.62 21.03
N ILE A 209 -7.85 17.40 21.29
CA ILE A 209 -7.40 16.33 22.19
C ILE A 209 -7.89 16.58 23.62
N SER A 210 -7.85 17.83 24.09
CA SER A 210 -8.34 18.21 25.42
C SER A 210 -9.82 17.88 25.58
N ILE A 211 -10.65 18.23 24.59
CA ILE A 211 -12.09 17.88 24.57
C ILE A 211 -12.27 16.35 24.59
N ALA A 212 -11.49 15.61 23.81
CA ALA A 212 -11.57 14.16 23.78
C ALA A 212 -11.18 13.50 25.12
N ARG A 213 -10.16 14.03 25.81
CA ARG A 213 -9.72 13.55 27.12
C ARG A 213 -10.73 13.86 28.23
N ILE A 214 -11.40 15.01 28.18
CA ILE A 214 -12.55 15.33 29.06
C ILE A 214 -13.65 14.27 28.89
N ILE A 215 -14.03 13.96 27.64
CA ILE A 215 -15.05 12.94 27.34
C ILE A 215 -14.64 11.57 27.88
N GLN A 216 -13.36 11.20 27.71
CA GLN A 216 -12.83 9.93 28.18
C GLN A 216 -12.84 9.83 29.72
N SER A 217 -12.51 10.93 30.43
CA SER A 217 -12.51 10.98 31.90
C SER A 217 -13.90 10.74 32.49
N PHE A 218 -14.97 11.22 31.84
CA PHE A 218 -16.35 11.06 32.29
C PHE A 218 -17.11 9.90 31.62
N LYS A 219 -16.41 8.97 30.94
CA LYS A 219 -17.01 7.86 30.17
C LYS A 219 -18.04 7.01 30.93
N ASN A 220 -17.86 6.84 32.24
CA ASN A 220 -18.74 6.03 33.08
C ASN A 220 -19.83 6.84 33.79
N GLN A 221 -19.95 8.14 33.53
CA GLN A 221 -20.89 9.05 34.19
C GLN A 221 -21.73 9.80 33.12
N PRO A 222 -22.85 9.20 32.66
CA PRO A 222 -23.62 9.75 31.53
C PRO A 222 -24.26 11.10 31.83
N GLU A 223 -24.63 11.38 33.09
CA GLU A 223 -25.29 12.63 33.51
C GLU A 223 -24.39 13.86 33.26
N PHE A 224 -23.10 13.77 33.59
CA PHE A 224 -22.13 14.85 33.38
C PHE A 224 -21.84 15.10 31.90
N LEU A 225 -21.82 14.05 31.07
CA LEU A 225 -21.61 14.18 29.63
C LEU A 225 -22.83 14.80 28.93
N GLN A 226 -24.03 14.46 29.38
CA GLN A 226 -25.28 15.06 28.89
C GLN A 226 -25.27 16.57 29.16
N GLU A 227 -24.99 16.98 30.40
CA GLU A 227 -24.95 18.40 30.78
C GLU A 227 -23.89 19.22 30.00
N LEU A 228 -22.75 18.61 29.64
CA LEU A 228 -21.67 19.30 28.93
C LEU A 228 -21.91 19.46 27.42
N PHE A 229 -22.62 18.54 26.78
CA PHE A 229 -22.62 18.41 25.31
C PHE A 229 -24.00 18.39 24.63
N ASP A 230 -25.11 18.19 25.35
CA ASP A 230 -26.44 18.03 24.72
C ASP A 230 -26.89 19.27 23.91
N GLU A 231 -26.52 20.49 24.35
CA GLU A 231 -26.89 21.75 23.66
C GLU A 231 -25.86 22.21 22.59
N LYS A 232 -24.81 21.43 22.31
CA LYS A 232 -23.66 21.86 21.48
C LYS A 232 -23.58 21.16 20.13
N LEU A 233 -24.64 21.26 19.32
CA LEU A 233 -24.72 20.63 17.99
C LEU A 233 -23.61 21.08 17.02
N ASP A 234 -23.21 22.35 17.06
CA ASP A 234 -22.20 22.90 16.16
C ASP A 234 -20.81 22.29 16.42
N LEU A 235 -20.48 22.02 17.68
CA LEU A 235 -19.25 21.32 18.06
C LEU A 235 -19.22 19.90 17.48
N LEU A 236 -20.35 19.17 17.55
CA LEU A 236 -20.46 17.83 16.98
C LEU A 236 -20.25 17.84 15.46
N LYS A 237 -20.83 18.81 14.75
CA LYS A 237 -20.63 18.99 13.29
C LYS A 237 -19.16 19.31 12.96
N GLN A 238 -18.52 20.17 13.75
CA GLN A 238 -17.11 20.50 13.57
C GLN A 238 -16.21 19.27 13.78
N ILE A 239 -16.43 18.50 14.86
CA ILE A 239 -15.65 17.28 15.14
C ILE A 239 -15.81 16.26 14.00
N VAL A 240 -17.04 16.03 13.51
CA VAL A 240 -17.30 15.11 12.40
C VAL A 240 -16.60 15.56 11.11
N ASN A 241 -16.69 16.86 10.77
CA ASN A 241 -16.00 17.39 9.59
C ASN A 241 -14.48 17.24 9.71
N VAL A 242 -13.92 17.46 10.90
CA VAL A 242 -12.50 17.32 11.17
C VAL A 242 -12.03 15.86 11.03
N ILE A 243 -12.78 14.91 11.57
CA ILE A 243 -12.49 13.48 11.39
C ILE A 243 -12.59 13.10 9.91
N ALA A 244 -13.62 13.59 9.21
CA ALA A 244 -13.81 13.30 7.78
C ALA A 244 -12.68 13.88 6.91
N ASN A 245 -12.10 15.03 7.29
CA ASN A 245 -11.14 15.79 6.49
C ASN A 245 -9.74 15.91 7.14
N TYR A 246 -9.29 14.89 7.87
CA TYR A 246 -8.04 14.97 8.65
C TYR A 246 -6.80 15.29 7.79
N LYS A 247 -6.72 14.79 6.55
CA LYS A 247 -5.61 15.07 5.60
C LYS A 247 -5.56 16.52 5.11
N SER A 248 -6.72 17.17 4.93
CA SER A 248 -6.76 18.58 4.50
C SER A 248 -6.66 19.54 5.67
N ASN A 249 -7.11 19.12 6.85
CA ASN A 249 -7.17 19.95 8.05
C ASN A 249 -5.87 19.90 8.89
N LYS A 250 -4.80 19.28 8.37
CA LYS A 250 -3.47 19.23 9.00
C LYS A 250 -3.45 18.69 10.44
N ILE A 251 -4.38 17.79 10.78
CA ILE A 251 -4.42 17.08 12.07
C ILE A 251 -3.76 15.72 11.92
N SER A 252 -3.06 15.25 12.96
CA SER A 252 -2.47 13.91 12.97
C SER A 252 -3.52 12.80 12.98
N GLU A 253 -3.17 11.65 12.39
CA GLU A 253 -4.05 10.48 12.34
C GLU A 253 -4.40 9.98 13.75
N SER A 254 -3.43 9.97 14.67
CA SER A 254 -3.61 9.61 16.08
C SER A 254 -4.64 10.49 16.77
N SER A 255 -4.64 11.80 16.51
CA SER A 255 -5.61 12.74 17.09
C SER A 255 -7.01 12.50 16.55
N SER A 256 -7.14 12.19 15.25
CA SER A 256 -8.43 11.84 14.64
C SER A 256 -9.03 10.56 15.23
N LEU A 257 -8.19 9.56 15.55
CA LEU A 257 -8.61 8.32 16.20
C LEU A 257 -9.11 8.57 17.62
N ILE A 258 -8.41 9.41 18.39
CA ILE A 258 -8.81 9.79 19.75
C ILE A 258 -10.17 10.50 19.72
N LEU A 259 -10.39 11.42 18.76
CA LEU A 259 -11.68 12.09 18.55
C LEU A 259 -12.80 11.11 18.15
N LEU A 260 -12.49 10.12 17.33
CA LEU A 260 -13.48 9.10 16.95
C LEU A 260 -13.83 8.19 18.13
N LYS A 261 -12.86 7.87 19.00
CA LYS A 261 -13.09 7.14 20.26
C LYS A 261 -13.97 7.94 21.22
N SER A 262 -13.75 9.26 21.34
CA SER A 262 -14.59 10.11 22.18
C SER A 262 -16.00 10.29 21.61
N LEU A 263 -16.15 10.41 20.28
CA LEU A 263 -17.46 10.44 19.63
C LEU A 263 -18.27 9.16 19.89
N ASN A 264 -17.62 7.99 19.85
CA ASN A 264 -18.26 6.72 20.22
C ASN A 264 -18.82 6.74 21.65
N ILE A 265 -18.11 7.37 22.60
CA ILE A 265 -18.57 7.48 23.99
C ILE A 265 -19.79 8.40 24.07
N LEU A 266 -19.71 9.61 23.49
CA LEU A 266 -20.81 10.59 23.53
C LEU A 266 -22.12 10.04 22.94
N VAL A 267 -22.03 9.42 21.76
CA VAL A 267 -23.20 8.82 21.11
C VAL A 267 -23.75 7.66 21.94
N ASN A 268 -22.89 6.90 22.62
CA ASN A 268 -23.33 5.79 23.47
C ASN A 268 -23.95 6.25 24.81
N THR A 269 -23.69 7.46 25.29
CA THR A 269 -24.20 7.96 26.58
C THR A 269 -25.43 8.85 26.47
N SER A 270 -25.61 9.61 25.37
CA SER A 270 -26.74 10.55 25.21
C SER A 270 -27.71 10.16 24.08
N ILE A 271 -29.01 10.22 24.39
CA ILE A 271 -30.09 9.98 23.43
C ILE A 271 -30.29 11.22 22.53
N GLU A 272 -30.15 12.42 23.07
CA GLU A 272 -30.25 13.70 22.33
C GLU A 272 -29.17 13.76 21.23
N ILE A 273 -27.93 13.39 21.57
CA ILE A 273 -26.81 13.30 20.62
C ILE A 273 -27.09 12.22 19.56
N THR A 274 -27.62 11.06 19.96
CA THR A 274 -28.03 9.99 19.03
C THR A 274 -29.07 10.49 18.03
N LYS A 275 -30.10 11.21 18.50
CA LYS A 275 -31.13 11.83 17.68
C LYS A 275 -30.53 12.82 16.68
N ASN A 276 -29.68 13.73 17.16
CA ASN A 276 -29.02 14.74 16.34
C ASN A 276 -28.10 14.14 15.28
N PHE A 277 -27.43 13.03 15.59
CA PHE A 277 -26.54 12.34 14.65
C PHE A 277 -27.31 11.73 13.47
N ILE A 278 -28.49 11.18 13.75
CA ILE A 278 -29.35 10.54 12.74
C ILE A 278 -30.13 11.58 11.94
N THR A 279 -30.77 12.57 12.58
CA THR A 279 -31.57 13.59 11.89
C THR A 279 -30.74 14.47 10.96
N ASN A 280 -29.50 14.82 11.34
CA ASN A 280 -28.57 15.58 10.50
C ASN A 280 -27.73 14.71 9.55
N ASN A 281 -27.90 13.38 9.58
CA ASN A 281 -27.18 12.41 8.76
C ASN A 281 -25.64 12.59 8.76
N LEU A 282 -25.07 12.85 9.94
CA LEU A 282 -23.64 13.16 10.11
C LEU A 282 -22.71 11.98 9.72
N ILE A 283 -23.25 10.75 9.71
CA ILE A 283 -22.51 9.56 9.26
C ILE A 283 -22.08 9.66 7.80
N LYS A 284 -22.84 10.38 6.96
CA LYS A 284 -22.59 10.48 5.51
C LYS A 284 -21.26 11.14 5.21
N ASP A 285 -20.91 12.19 5.94
CA ASP A 285 -19.65 12.92 5.76
C ASP A 285 -18.45 12.05 6.16
N LEU A 286 -18.61 11.20 7.18
CA LEU A 286 -17.58 10.21 7.57
C LEU A 286 -17.41 9.14 6.50
N ILE A 287 -18.51 8.59 5.95
CA ILE A 287 -18.48 7.52 4.95
C ILE A 287 -17.90 8.02 3.61
N LYS A 288 -18.26 9.22 3.16
CA LYS A 288 -17.88 9.76 1.84
C LYS A 288 -16.37 9.86 1.62
N ASN A 289 -15.58 10.09 2.67
CA ASN A 289 -14.12 10.24 2.60
C ASN A 289 -13.34 8.96 2.93
N LEU A 290 -14.01 7.96 3.53
CA LEU A 290 -13.49 6.61 3.70
C LEU A 290 -13.67 5.81 2.41
N ASN A 291 -12.96 6.21 1.34
CA ASN A 291 -12.85 5.40 0.13
C ASN A 291 -12.33 4.00 0.49
N ILE A 292 -12.77 2.97 -0.24
CA ILE A 292 -12.39 1.56 -0.05
C ILE A 292 -10.86 1.36 0.02
N GLU A 293 -10.09 2.19 -0.71
CA GLU A 293 -8.62 2.20 -0.67
C GLU A 293 -8.03 2.71 0.67
N ASN A 294 -8.66 3.67 1.35
CA ASN A 294 -8.22 4.15 2.67
C ASN A 294 -8.65 3.22 3.81
N LEU A 295 -9.80 2.55 3.62
CA LEU A 295 -10.40 1.55 4.53
C LEU A 295 -9.46 0.39 4.85
N MET A 296 -8.65 -0.02 3.88
CA MET A 296 -7.69 -1.12 4.02
C MET A 296 -6.36 -0.71 4.68
N ASN A 297 -5.97 0.56 4.55
CA ASN A 297 -4.73 1.08 5.11
C ASN A 297 -4.89 1.52 6.58
N LEU A 298 -6.11 1.89 7.01
CA LEU A 298 -6.41 2.43 8.34
C LEU A 298 -7.33 1.48 9.12
N LYS A 299 -6.78 0.37 9.60
CA LYS A 299 -7.56 -0.69 10.27
C LYS A 299 -8.27 -0.19 11.53
N GLU A 300 -7.59 0.56 12.40
CA GLU A 300 -8.16 1.00 13.69
C GLU A 300 -9.29 2.02 13.53
N THR A 301 -9.12 3.03 12.66
CA THR A 301 -10.15 4.04 12.42
C THR A 301 -11.41 3.40 11.86
N THR A 302 -11.27 2.46 10.92
CA THR A 302 -12.38 1.69 10.35
C THR A 302 -13.12 0.91 11.44
N ILE A 303 -12.41 0.21 12.33
CA ILE A 303 -13.02 -0.52 13.43
C ILE A 303 -13.86 0.42 14.31
N HIS A 304 -13.33 1.60 14.64
CA HIS A 304 -14.04 2.58 15.46
C HIS A 304 -15.25 3.22 14.74
N VAL A 305 -15.22 3.35 13.41
CA VAL A 305 -16.41 3.74 12.62
C VAL A 305 -17.45 2.62 12.62
N MET A 306 -17.04 1.35 12.51
CA MET A 306 -17.96 0.22 12.62
C MET A 306 -18.58 0.12 14.02
N ILE A 307 -17.83 0.46 15.07
CA ILE A 307 -18.35 0.57 16.43
C ILE A 307 -19.38 1.71 16.51
N LEU A 308 -19.10 2.87 15.92
CA LEU A 308 -20.03 4.01 15.89
C LEU A 308 -21.36 3.64 15.22
N ILE A 309 -21.29 3.03 14.03
CA ILE A 309 -22.45 2.48 13.32
C ILE A 309 -23.19 1.49 14.22
N GLY A 310 -22.45 0.59 14.87
CA GLY A 310 -23.04 -0.41 15.76
C GLY A 310 -23.75 0.18 16.98
N ILE A 311 -23.27 1.30 17.54
CA ILE A 311 -23.93 2.02 18.65
C ILE A 311 -25.21 2.72 18.19
N LEU A 312 -25.20 3.28 16.97
CA LEU A 312 -26.36 3.97 16.38
C LEU A 312 -27.48 3.01 15.93
N LEU A 313 -27.22 1.71 15.90
CA LEU A 313 -28.19 0.67 15.54
C LEU A 313 -28.84 0.04 16.79
N PRO A 314 -30.12 -0.36 16.72
CA PRO A 314 -30.83 -0.97 17.83
C PRO A 314 -30.17 -2.27 18.28
N ILE A 315 -30.20 -2.53 19.59
CA ILE A 315 -29.68 -3.75 20.20
C ILE A 315 -30.82 -4.74 20.42
N ASN A 316 -30.59 -6.00 20.04
CA ASN A 316 -31.47 -7.11 20.37
C ASN A 316 -30.81 -7.99 21.44
N TYR A 317 -31.46 -8.12 22.60
CA TYR A 317 -30.97 -8.91 23.74
C TYR A 317 -31.38 -10.39 23.69
N THR A 318 -32.20 -10.81 22.71
CA THR A 318 -32.80 -12.17 22.70
C THR A 318 -31.86 -13.27 22.20
N GLU A 319 -31.16 -13.05 21.07
CA GLU A 319 -30.13 -13.97 20.56
C GLU A 319 -28.91 -13.15 20.08
N PRO A 320 -27.84 -13.03 20.88
CA PRO A 320 -26.61 -12.35 20.46
C PRO A 320 -25.83 -13.17 19.43
N LEU A 321 -25.36 -12.50 18.37
CA LEU A 321 -24.64 -13.13 17.25
C LEU A 321 -23.31 -13.80 17.68
N TYR A 322 -22.57 -13.22 18.64
CA TYR A 322 -21.19 -13.60 18.99
C TYR A 322 -20.85 -13.70 20.51
N ILE A 323 -21.76 -13.48 21.46
CA ILE A 323 -21.43 -13.36 22.91
C ILE A 323 -22.38 -14.19 23.78
N ARG A 324 -21.87 -14.90 24.80
CA ARG A 324 -22.66 -15.46 25.91
C ARG A 324 -23.00 -14.30 26.86
N GLU A 325 -24.27 -13.90 26.90
CA GLU A 325 -24.90 -12.94 27.85
C GLU A 325 -24.12 -11.63 28.13
N PHE A 326 -24.64 -10.51 27.61
CA PHE A 326 -24.13 -9.16 27.87
C PHE A 326 -24.14 -8.82 29.38
N ARG A 327 -22.96 -8.66 30.00
CA ARG A 327 -22.81 -7.92 31.26
C ARG A 327 -22.85 -6.41 30.99
N GLU A 328 -24.00 -5.90 30.58
CA GLU A 328 -24.24 -4.46 30.51
C GLU A 328 -24.65 -3.92 31.89
N THR A 329 -24.24 -2.69 32.23
CA THR A 329 -24.73 -2.02 33.45
C THR A 329 -26.21 -1.66 33.28
N ASP A 330 -26.99 -1.72 34.36
CA ASP A 330 -28.45 -1.45 34.32
C ASP A 330 -28.81 -0.09 33.70
N GLU A 331 -27.95 0.91 33.88
CA GLU A 331 -28.10 2.24 33.28
C GLU A 331 -27.97 2.23 31.75
N ARG A 332 -27.03 1.44 31.20
CA ARG A 332 -26.83 1.33 29.74
C ARG A 332 -28.01 0.65 29.08
N ARG A 333 -28.55 -0.39 29.73
CA ARG A 333 -29.74 -1.10 29.25
C ARG A 333 -30.94 -0.15 29.09
N LYS A 334 -31.18 0.73 30.07
CA LYS A 334 -32.25 1.76 30.03
C LYS A 334 -32.07 2.77 28.88
N ILE A 335 -30.83 3.20 28.62
CA ILE A 335 -30.52 4.11 27.50
C ILE A 335 -30.81 3.41 26.16
N ASN A 336 -30.36 2.16 26.01
CA ASN A 336 -30.59 1.37 24.80
C ASN A 336 -32.07 1.08 24.54
N GLU A 337 -32.86 0.79 25.57
CA GLU A 337 -34.32 0.62 25.47
C GLU A 337 -34.98 1.93 25.00
N SER A 338 -34.52 3.06 25.52
CA SER A 338 -35.01 4.40 25.15
C SER A 338 -34.65 4.77 23.69
N ARG A 339 -33.50 4.32 23.16
CA ARG A 339 -33.15 4.45 21.73
C ARG A 339 -34.13 3.72 20.82
N VAL A 340 -34.60 2.53 21.22
CA VAL A 340 -35.59 1.78 20.44
C VAL A 340 -36.90 2.55 20.30
N HIS A 341 -37.34 3.25 21.36
CA HIS A 341 -38.48 4.15 21.31
C HIS A 341 -38.24 5.34 20.38
N LEU A 342 -37.06 5.97 20.46
CA LEU A 342 -36.68 7.07 19.57
C LEU A 342 -36.77 6.68 18.10
N TYR A 343 -36.29 5.49 17.70
CA TYR A 343 -36.34 5.07 16.29
C TYR A 343 -37.76 4.93 15.74
N LYS A 344 -38.76 4.67 16.60
CA LYS A 344 -40.18 4.69 16.21
C LYS A 344 -40.68 6.11 15.96
N GLU A 345 -40.17 7.11 16.70
CA GLU A 345 -40.50 8.53 16.50
C GLU A 345 -39.84 9.12 15.24
N ILE A 346 -38.58 8.77 14.94
CA ILE A 346 -37.81 9.27 13.79
C ILE A 346 -37.69 8.27 12.62
N ALA A 347 -38.75 7.50 12.35
CA ALA A 347 -38.71 6.37 11.41
C ALA A 347 -38.18 6.73 9.99
N ASN A 348 -38.55 7.89 9.45
CA ASN A 348 -38.12 8.31 8.10
C ASN A 348 -36.63 8.65 8.03
N ASP A 349 -36.10 9.35 9.03
CA ASP A 349 -34.68 9.73 9.05
C ASP A 349 -33.79 8.55 9.42
N TYR A 350 -34.30 7.65 10.28
CA TYR A 350 -33.66 6.36 10.55
C TYR A 350 -33.57 5.48 9.29
N LEU A 351 -34.61 5.44 8.45
CA LEU A 351 -34.56 4.71 7.17
C LEU A 351 -33.53 5.30 6.20
N LYS A 352 -33.39 6.64 6.13
CA LYS A 352 -32.33 7.28 5.34
C LYS A 352 -30.94 6.89 5.85
N PHE A 353 -30.73 6.92 7.16
CA PHE A 353 -29.49 6.50 7.80
C PHE A 353 -29.14 5.05 7.47
N VAL A 354 -30.10 4.13 7.56
CA VAL A 354 -29.89 2.71 7.23
C VAL A 354 -29.51 2.53 5.76
N ASN A 355 -30.15 3.24 4.84
CA ASN A 355 -29.81 3.16 3.41
C ASN A 355 -28.39 3.67 3.10
N GLU A 356 -27.92 4.74 3.77
CA GLU A 356 -26.55 5.26 3.60
C GLU A 356 -25.49 4.28 4.15
N VAL A 357 -25.79 3.62 5.28
CA VAL A 357 -24.87 2.68 5.93
C VAL A 357 -24.88 1.30 5.27
N TRP A 358 -26.00 0.86 4.70
CA TRP A 358 -26.17 -0.50 4.16
C TRP A 358 -25.18 -0.81 3.04
N ASP A 359 -25.13 0.01 1.99
CA ASP A 359 -24.19 -0.17 0.89
C ASP A 359 -22.73 -0.12 1.38
N PHE A 360 -22.44 0.74 2.37
CA PHE A 360 -21.11 0.83 2.98
C PHE A 360 -20.71 -0.43 3.76
N LEU A 361 -21.62 -1.05 4.52
CA LEU A 361 -21.37 -2.31 5.22
C LEU A 361 -21.06 -3.45 4.25
N LEU A 362 -21.83 -3.56 3.16
CA LEU A 362 -21.61 -4.60 2.15
C LEU A 362 -20.26 -4.42 1.44
N LEU A 363 -19.93 -3.19 1.02
CA LEU A 363 -18.64 -2.86 0.40
C LEU A 363 -17.46 -3.11 1.36
N SER A 364 -17.60 -2.72 2.63
CA SER A 364 -16.56 -2.93 3.66
C SER A 364 -16.28 -4.42 3.88
N PHE A 365 -17.31 -5.26 3.86
CA PHE A 365 -17.14 -6.71 3.96
C PHE A 365 -16.37 -7.29 2.76
N GLN A 366 -16.71 -6.85 1.54
CA GLN A 366 -16.08 -7.32 0.31
C GLN A 366 -14.62 -6.85 0.18
N ALA A 367 -14.30 -5.68 0.74
CA ALA A 367 -12.97 -5.09 0.66
C ALA A 367 -11.92 -5.81 1.51
N THR A 368 -12.30 -6.38 2.67
CA THR A 368 -11.37 -6.92 3.67
C THR A 368 -11.51 -8.44 3.88
N MET A 369 -10.39 -9.09 4.25
CA MET A 369 -10.35 -10.46 4.77
C MET A 369 -10.13 -10.50 6.28
N ASP A 370 -9.98 -9.35 6.93
CA ASP A 370 -9.75 -9.27 8.37
C ASP A 370 -10.96 -9.76 9.16
N LEU A 371 -10.75 -10.79 9.99
CA LEU A 371 -11.81 -11.49 10.71
C LEU A 371 -12.50 -10.60 11.74
N GLU A 372 -11.75 -9.69 12.39
CA GLU A 372 -12.29 -8.78 13.39
C GLU A 372 -13.19 -7.71 12.76
N LEU A 373 -12.75 -7.11 11.66
CA LEU A 373 -13.55 -6.14 10.92
C LEU A 373 -14.82 -6.79 10.35
N ARG A 374 -14.71 -7.98 9.75
CA ARG A 374 -15.86 -8.77 9.28
C ARG A 374 -16.84 -9.10 10.40
N ARG A 375 -16.34 -9.43 11.59
CA ARG A 375 -17.17 -9.66 12.78
C ARG A 375 -17.98 -8.42 13.12
N LYS A 376 -17.37 -7.23 13.16
CA LYS A 376 -18.09 -5.97 13.44
C LYS A 376 -19.14 -5.65 12.38
N VAL A 377 -18.82 -5.86 11.10
CA VAL A 377 -19.77 -5.68 9.98
C VAL A 377 -20.97 -6.62 10.13
N PHE A 378 -20.76 -7.91 10.42
CA PHE A 378 -21.86 -8.86 10.63
C PHE A 378 -22.72 -8.53 11.85
N ILE A 379 -22.14 -8.04 12.95
CA ILE A 379 -22.92 -7.54 14.09
C ILE A 379 -23.85 -6.40 13.65
N ASN A 380 -23.35 -5.44 12.87
CA ASN A 380 -24.13 -4.30 12.38
C ASN A 380 -25.24 -4.75 11.41
N ILE A 381 -24.93 -5.65 10.47
CA ILE A 381 -25.92 -6.24 9.55
C ILE A 381 -27.02 -6.97 10.34
N TYR A 382 -26.66 -7.76 11.34
CA TYR A 382 -27.62 -8.48 12.18
C TYR A 382 -28.55 -7.53 12.95
N LYS A 383 -28.01 -6.43 13.50
CA LYS A 383 -28.82 -5.39 14.16
C LYS A 383 -29.84 -4.75 13.21
N ILE A 384 -29.48 -4.52 11.95
CA ILE A 384 -30.42 -4.01 10.93
C ILE A 384 -31.50 -5.04 10.63
N ILE A 385 -31.14 -6.30 10.42
CA ILE A 385 -32.07 -7.39 10.04
C ILE A 385 -33.08 -7.68 11.16
N THR A 386 -32.61 -7.68 12.41
CA THR A 386 -33.48 -7.90 13.58
C THR A 386 -34.38 -6.71 13.92
N SER A 387 -34.16 -5.54 13.32
CA SER A 387 -35.00 -4.36 13.53
C SER A 387 -36.38 -4.47 12.84
N GLU A 388 -37.36 -3.68 13.29
CA GLU A 388 -38.73 -3.64 12.72
C GLU A 388 -38.82 -2.99 11.31
N ILE A 389 -37.70 -2.85 10.58
CA ILE A 389 -37.67 -2.29 9.21
C ILE A 389 -38.19 -3.30 8.18
N ASP A 390 -38.94 -2.78 7.21
CA ASP A 390 -39.37 -3.49 6.01
C ASP A 390 -38.21 -3.58 4.98
N TYR A 391 -37.81 -4.79 4.61
CA TYR A 391 -36.61 -5.02 3.79
C TYR A 391 -36.73 -4.45 2.38
N GLU A 392 -37.94 -4.32 1.83
CA GLU A 392 -38.17 -3.73 0.50
C GLU A 392 -37.76 -2.26 0.41
N LYS A 393 -37.74 -1.56 1.56
CA LYS A 393 -37.36 -0.15 1.63
C LYS A 393 -35.84 0.06 1.73
N ILE A 394 -35.07 -1.03 1.83
CA ILE A 394 -33.61 -0.99 1.87
C ILE A 394 -33.06 -1.17 0.45
N ASN A 395 -32.30 -0.19 -0.01
CA ASN A 395 -31.68 -0.21 -1.32
C ASN A 395 -30.74 -1.41 -1.46
N ASN A 396 -30.83 -2.13 -2.59
CA ASN A 396 -29.96 -3.26 -2.92
C ASN A 396 -29.92 -4.39 -1.87
N PHE A 397 -30.98 -4.59 -1.07
CA PHE A 397 -30.98 -5.60 0.00
C PHE A 397 -30.54 -6.99 -0.49
N GLY A 398 -30.96 -7.42 -1.68
CA GLY A 398 -30.62 -8.72 -2.27
C GLY A 398 -29.11 -8.98 -2.45
N LYS A 399 -28.23 -7.96 -2.45
CA LYS A 399 -26.78 -8.14 -2.52
C LYS A 399 -26.20 -8.88 -1.30
N ILE A 400 -26.91 -8.88 -0.17
CA ILE A 400 -26.48 -9.61 1.04
C ILE A 400 -26.38 -11.12 0.79
N ALA A 401 -27.20 -11.68 -0.10
CA ALA A 401 -27.17 -13.10 -0.45
C ALA A 401 -25.78 -13.50 -0.99
N GLY A 402 -25.16 -12.71 -1.87
CA GLY A 402 -23.83 -13.02 -2.38
C GLY A 402 -22.73 -12.99 -1.30
N ILE A 403 -22.86 -12.11 -0.30
CA ILE A 403 -21.90 -12.05 0.82
C ILE A 403 -22.07 -13.26 1.74
N LEU A 404 -23.30 -13.59 2.13
CA LEU A 404 -23.58 -14.76 2.97
C LEU A 404 -23.14 -16.05 2.27
N ALA A 405 -23.38 -16.16 0.95
CA ALA A 405 -22.93 -17.26 0.10
C ALA A 405 -21.42 -17.40 0.14
N SER A 406 -20.71 -16.28 -0.03
CA SER A 406 -19.25 -16.29 -0.03
C SER A 406 -18.68 -16.78 1.30
N VAL A 407 -19.31 -16.44 2.44
CA VAL A 407 -18.85 -16.87 3.76
C VAL A 407 -19.15 -18.33 4.04
N VAL A 408 -20.35 -18.79 3.67
CA VAL A 408 -20.71 -20.21 3.79
C VAL A 408 -19.75 -21.05 2.94
N ASN A 409 -19.51 -20.66 1.70
CA ASN A 409 -18.53 -21.32 0.83
C ASN A 409 -17.11 -21.28 1.41
N LEU A 410 -16.65 -20.15 1.97
CA LEU A 410 -15.28 -20.02 2.50
C LEU A 410 -15.02 -20.93 3.71
N TYR A 411 -16.04 -21.18 4.53
CA TYR A 411 -15.85 -21.80 5.85
C TYR A 411 -16.56 -23.14 6.03
N HIS A 412 -17.34 -23.63 5.05
CA HIS A 412 -17.93 -24.96 5.13
C HIS A 412 -16.87 -26.08 5.21
N SER A 413 -15.69 -25.87 4.60
CA SER A 413 -14.56 -26.81 4.63
C SER A 413 -13.96 -26.97 6.03
N CYS A 414 -14.07 -25.96 6.90
CA CYS A 414 -13.59 -26.03 8.29
C CYS A 414 -14.30 -27.10 9.13
N ILE A 415 -15.40 -27.66 8.65
CA ILE A 415 -16.15 -28.77 9.28
C ILE A 415 -15.51 -30.14 8.94
N ARG A 416 -14.68 -30.23 7.88
CA ARG A 416 -13.94 -31.44 7.50
C ARG A 416 -12.75 -31.63 8.44
N VAL A 417 -12.69 -32.78 9.10
CA VAL A 417 -11.48 -33.29 9.73
C VAL A 417 -10.86 -34.26 8.73
N GLU A 418 -9.59 -34.07 8.40
CA GLU A 418 -8.83 -35.01 7.56
C GLU A 418 -8.83 -36.37 8.27
N GLN A 419 -9.33 -37.42 7.60
CA GLN A 419 -9.08 -38.79 8.04
C GLN A 419 -7.58 -39.02 7.88
N SER A 420 -6.85 -39.18 8.99
CA SER A 420 -5.55 -39.84 8.95
C SER A 420 -5.77 -41.22 8.33
N VAL A 421 -5.02 -41.49 7.27
CA VAL A 421 -4.99 -42.79 6.61
C VAL A 421 -4.22 -43.71 7.54
N ASP A 422 -4.92 -44.61 8.22
CA ASP A 422 -4.32 -45.83 8.76
C ASP A 422 -3.97 -46.70 7.55
N GLU A 423 -2.71 -46.66 7.13
CA GLU A 423 -2.14 -47.64 6.22
C GLU A 423 -1.53 -48.75 7.10
N ASP A 424 -2.07 -49.94 6.88
CA ASP A 424 -1.67 -51.22 7.44
C ASP A 424 -0.15 -51.44 7.30
N ASP A 425 0.52 -51.84 8.39
CA ASP A 425 1.73 -52.68 8.34
C ASP A 425 1.71 -53.60 9.57
N ASP A 426 1.05 -54.75 9.38
CA ASP A 426 1.36 -55.98 10.10
C ASP A 426 2.78 -56.42 9.68
N ASP A 427 3.65 -56.73 10.64
CA ASP A 427 4.55 -57.91 10.61
C ASP A 427 5.45 -57.90 11.87
N ASP A 428 5.05 -58.75 12.82
CA ASP A 428 5.85 -59.83 13.42
C ASP A 428 7.10 -59.58 14.30
N GLU A 429 7.11 -60.40 15.37
CA GLU A 429 8.23 -60.95 16.15
C GLU A 429 8.92 -60.05 17.18
N GLU A 430 9.27 -60.48 18.39
CA GLU A 430 8.95 -61.57 19.33
C GLU A 430 9.91 -61.32 20.52
N GLU A 431 9.63 -61.93 21.67
CA GLU A 431 10.55 -62.20 22.80
C GLU A 431 10.90 -61.04 23.76
N GLU A 432 10.32 -61.03 24.97
CA GLU A 432 10.71 -61.78 26.19
C GLU A 432 11.76 -60.99 27.01
N GLU A 433 11.36 -60.56 28.22
CA GLU A 433 11.91 -61.04 29.52
C GLU A 433 13.28 -60.40 29.84
N GLU A 434 13.68 -60.08 31.06
CA GLU A 434 13.17 -60.10 32.42
C GLU A 434 14.22 -59.29 33.23
N ASP A 435 13.87 -58.99 34.48
CA ASP A 435 14.77 -58.74 35.60
C ASP A 435 15.52 -57.39 35.68
N ASN A 436 15.13 -56.48 36.59
CA ASN A 436 15.04 -56.56 38.06
C ASN A 436 16.29 -56.01 38.75
N ASP A 437 15.97 -55.31 39.83
CA ASP A 437 16.74 -55.10 41.05
C ASP A 437 17.56 -53.80 41.20
N ASP A 438 16.93 -52.91 41.98
CA ASP A 438 17.35 -52.55 43.34
C ASP A 438 18.37 -51.41 43.50
N ASP A 439 17.93 -50.26 44.02
CA ASP A 439 17.69 -50.09 45.48
C ASP A 439 17.32 -48.63 45.84
N GLU A 440 16.18 -48.52 46.56
CA GLU A 440 15.97 -47.80 47.84
C GLU A 440 16.32 -46.27 47.93
N ASP A 441 15.52 -45.36 48.49
CA ASP A 441 14.31 -45.47 49.33
C ASP A 441 13.72 -44.06 49.66
N GLU A 442 12.44 -44.09 50.03
CA GLU A 442 11.64 -43.18 50.89
C GLU A 442 11.18 -41.80 50.30
N ASP A 443 9.92 -41.69 49.82
CA ASP A 443 8.63 -41.46 50.56
C ASP A 443 8.48 -39.99 51.02
N GLU A 444 7.38 -39.24 50.86
CA GLU A 444 5.94 -39.51 50.67
C GLU A 444 5.28 -38.16 50.24
N ASP A 445 4.31 -38.18 49.31
CA ASP A 445 2.99 -37.51 49.40
C ASP A 445 2.31 -37.33 48.01
N MET A 446 1.66 -38.42 47.57
CA MET A 446 0.32 -38.52 46.95
C MET A 446 -0.04 -37.52 45.83
N GLU A 447 0.36 -37.85 44.59
CA GLU A 447 -0.36 -37.44 43.38
C GLU A 447 -1.32 -38.58 43.01
N ASP A 448 -2.63 -38.37 43.21
CA ASP A 448 -3.67 -39.30 42.78
C ASP A 448 -3.76 -39.32 41.24
N ASP A 449 -3.73 -40.53 40.72
CA ASP A 449 -4.01 -40.95 39.34
C ASP A 449 -5.28 -40.32 38.75
N ASP A 450 -5.20 -39.90 37.48
CA ASP A 450 -6.30 -40.07 36.54
C ASP A 450 -5.72 -40.34 35.14
N GLU A 451 -6.08 -41.50 34.61
CA GLU A 451 -5.70 -42.10 33.34
C GLU A 451 -5.71 -41.12 32.17
N ASP A 452 -4.57 -41.03 31.47
CA ASP A 452 -4.44 -40.39 30.15
C ASP A 452 -5.35 -41.11 29.14
N SER A 453 -6.56 -40.57 28.96
CA SER A 453 -7.36 -40.79 27.75
C SER A 453 -6.96 -39.73 26.73
N ASP A 454 -6.60 -40.16 25.52
CA ASP A 454 -6.18 -39.35 24.38
C ASP A 454 -7.02 -38.06 24.22
N VAL A 455 -6.50 -36.94 24.72
CA VAL A 455 -7.13 -35.62 24.61
C VAL A 455 -6.77 -35.02 23.25
N GLU A 456 -7.70 -35.09 22.28
CA GLU A 456 -7.65 -34.29 21.06
C GLU A 456 -7.53 -32.79 21.42
N LYS A 457 -6.38 -32.17 21.11
CA LYS A 457 -6.17 -30.72 21.26
C LYS A 457 -7.17 -29.97 20.36
N GLU A 458 -8.11 -29.22 20.96
CA GLU A 458 -8.99 -28.31 20.21
C GLU A 458 -8.15 -27.34 19.36
N ASP A 459 -8.42 -27.32 18.06
CA ASP A 459 -7.72 -26.52 17.07
C ASP A 459 -8.21 -25.05 17.15
N VAL A 460 -7.74 -24.30 18.16
CA VAL A 460 -8.12 -22.90 18.48
C VAL A 460 -8.03 -21.96 17.25
N SER A 461 -7.23 -22.35 16.26
CA SER A 461 -7.02 -21.65 14.99
C SER A 461 -8.29 -21.51 14.11
N LYS A 462 -9.27 -22.42 14.24
CA LYS A 462 -10.48 -22.50 13.39
C LYS A 462 -11.73 -21.85 13.99
N LEU A 463 -11.67 -21.43 15.26
CA LEU A 463 -12.82 -20.90 16.01
C LEU A 463 -13.43 -19.62 15.40
N PRO A 464 -12.66 -18.62 14.95
CA PRO A 464 -13.22 -17.42 14.31
C PRO A 464 -14.01 -17.73 13.03
N GLN A 465 -13.49 -18.64 12.19
CA GLN A 465 -14.09 -19.05 10.91
C GLN A 465 -15.45 -19.72 11.15
N LEU A 466 -15.52 -20.62 12.14
CA LEU A 466 -16.77 -21.28 12.55
C LEU A 466 -17.79 -20.27 13.09
N MET A 467 -17.35 -19.23 13.82
CA MET A 467 -18.25 -18.17 14.28
C MET A 467 -18.80 -17.31 13.13
N HIS A 468 -18.00 -16.99 12.11
CA HIS A 468 -18.49 -16.30 10.91
C HIS A 468 -19.48 -17.17 10.13
N LEU A 469 -19.24 -18.48 10.04
CA LEU A 469 -20.15 -19.43 9.41
C LEU A 469 -21.50 -19.49 10.14
N LYS A 470 -21.47 -19.68 11.47
CA LYS A 470 -22.67 -19.64 12.32
C LYS A 470 -23.46 -18.35 12.11
N SER A 471 -22.75 -17.21 12.10
CA SER A 471 -23.37 -15.89 11.94
C SER A 471 -24.02 -15.72 10.57
N ALA A 472 -23.39 -16.21 9.51
CA ALA A 472 -23.97 -16.18 8.17
C ALA A 472 -25.26 -17.01 8.11
N LEU A 473 -25.27 -18.22 8.68
CA LEU A 473 -26.48 -19.05 8.75
C LEU A 473 -27.58 -18.42 9.59
N GLN A 474 -27.25 -17.87 10.76
CA GLN A 474 -28.21 -17.18 11.62
C GLN A 474 -28.84 -15.97 10.92
N ILE A 475 -28.05 -15.18 10.20
CA ILE A 475 -28.53 -14.06 9.39
C ILE A 475 -29.47 -14.56 8.28
N THR A 476 -29.07 -15.60 7.53
CA THR A 476 -29.90 -16.19 6.46
C THR A 476 -31.24 -16.69 7.01
N HIS A 477 -31.23 -17.42 8.13
CA HIS A 477 -32.45 -17.89 8.79
C HIS A 477 -33.39 -16.72 9.14
N ASN A 478 -32.87 -15.66 9.76
CA ASN A 478 -33.69 -14.51 10.18
C ASN A 478 -34.29 -13.74 9.00
N ILE A 479 -33.57 -13.63 7.87
CA ILE A 479 -34.12 -13.04 6.64
C ILE A 479 -35.27 -13.89 6.13
N LEU A 480 -35.06 -15.22 5.98
CA LEU A 480 -36.06 -16.15 5.46
C LEU A 480 -37.32 -16.24 6.34
N LYS A 481 -37.14 -16.20 7.66
CA LYS A 481 -38.25 -16.22 8.62
C LYS A 481 -39.16 -15.00 8.50
N LYS A 482 -38.59 -13.81 8.22
CA LYS A 482 -39.35 -12.56 8.11
C LYS A 482 -39.89 -12.32 6.71
N SER A 483 -39.16 -12.75 5.67
CA SER A 483 -39.48 -12.50 4.26
C SER A 483 -39.10 -13.70 3.38
N PRO A 484 -39.98 -14.70 3.23
CA PRO A 484 -39.71 -15.89 2.40
C PRO A 484 -39.54 -15.59 0.91
N GLU A 485 -39.93 -14.40 0.44
CA GLU A 485 -39.75 -13.95 -0.96
C GLU A 485 -38.27 -13.81 -1.37
N PHE A 486 -37.33 -13.83 -0.42
CA PHE A 486 -35.89 -13.78 -0.71
C PHE A 486 -35.26 -15.14 -1.06
N ILE A 487 -35.99 -16.24 -0.98
CA ILE A 487 -35.50 -17.60 -1.32
C ILE A 487 -34.83 -17.66 -2.71
N PRO A 488 -35.41 -17.10 -3.80
CA PRO A 488 -34.79 -17.15 -5.12
C PRO A 488 -33.42 -16.46 -5.17
N TYR A 489 -33.20 -15.42 -4.37
CA TYR A 489 -31.90 -14.74 -4.29
C TYR A 489 -30.84 -15.62 -3.60
N PHE A 490 -31.24 -16.41 -2.60
CA PHE A 490 -30.35 -17.33 -1.90
C PHE A 490 -30.07 -18.62 -2.69
N GLU A 491 -31.03 -19.11 -3.48
CA GLU A 491 -30.82 -20.21 -4.44
C GLU A 491 -29.82 -19.81 -5.53
N LYS A 492 -30.02 -18.63 -6.12
CA LYS A 492 -29.16 -18.06 -7.17
C LYS A 492 -27.69 -17.93 -6.77
N GLU A 493 -27.43 -17.66 -5.49
CA GLU A 493 -26.09 -17.51 -4.93
C GLU A 493 -25.54 -18.80 -4.32
N GLY A 494 -26.30 -19.90 -4.31
CA GLY A 494 -25.82 -21.22 -3.88
C GLY A 494 -25.96 -21.54 -2.40
N ILE A 495 -26.33 -20.57 -1.55
CA ILE A 495 -26.36 -20.73 -0.09
C ILE A 495 -27.19 -21.93 0.33
N ILE A 496 -28.37 -22.11 -0.27
CA ILE A 496 -29.27 -23.20 0.15
C ILE A 496 -28.62 -24.55 -0.13
N SER A 497 -27.98 -24.73 -1.28
CA SER A 497 -27.21 -25.94 -1.60
C SER A 497 -26.08 -26.17 -0.59
N ASP A 498 -25.31 -25.12 -0.30
CA ASP A 498 -24.17 -25.21 0.62
C ASP A 498 -24.64 -25.51 2.06
N THR A 499 -25.78 -24.94 2.50
CA THR A 499 -26.37 -25.24 3.82
C THR A 499 -26.85 -26.68 3.92
N LEU A 500 -27.44 -27.24 2.87
CA LEU A 500 -27.85 -28.63 2.81
C LEU A 500 -26.63 -29.58 2.82
N GLN A 501 -25.54 -29.20 2.16
CA GLN A 501 -24.29 -29.96 2.21
C GLN A 501 -23.66 -29.95 3.62
N ILE A 502 -23.68 -28.80 4.31
CA ILE A 502 -23.26 -28.70 5.71
C ILE A 502 -24.12 -29.61 6.59
N LEU A 503 -25.44 -29.63 6.38
CA LEU A 503 -26.36 -30.53 7.08
C LEU A 503 -26.01 -32.01 6.93
N LEU A 504 -25.66 -32.44 5.71
CA LEU A 504 -25.22 -33.81 5.44
C LEU A 504 -23.93 -34.14 6.19
N GLN A 505 -22.95 -33.24 6.14
CA GLN A 505 -21.64 -33.42 6.78
C GLN A 505 -21.72 -33.46 8.32
N VAL A 506 -22.62 -32.69 8.92
CA VAL A 506 -22.76 -32.62 10.40
C VAL A 506 -23.63 -33.75 10.95
N LYS A 507 -24.63 -34.25 10.20
CA LYS A 507 -25.50 -35.37 10.62
C LYS A 507 -24.76 -36.71 10.73
N GLU A 508 -23.62 -36.89 10.06
CA GLU A 508 -22.82 -38.13 10.10
C GLU A 508 -21.95 -38.28 11.37
N LYS A 509 -21.82 -37.25 12.22
CA LYS A 509 -20.95 -37.27 13.41
C LYS A 509 -21.77 -37.35 14.71
N LYS A 510 -21.70 -38.46 15.44
CA LYS A 510 -22.08 -38.53 16.87
C LYS A 510 -20.99 -37.85 17.70
N LEU A 511 -21.31 -36.75 18.38
CA LEU A 511 -20.40 -36.02 19.26
C LEU A 511 -20.70 -36.38 20.72
N ASP A 512 -19.90 -37.28 21.31
CA ASP A 512 -19.91 -37.61 22.75
C ASP A 512 -18.72 -36.91 23.44
N TYR A 513 -18.96 -35.84 24.23
CA TYR A 513 -17.98 -35.31 25.22
C TYR A 513 -18.58 -34.26 26.17
N GLU A 514 -18.24 -34.27 27.46
CA GLU A 514 -18.76 -33.35 28.49
C GLU A 514 -18.05 -31.96 28.53
N PRO A 515 -18.75 -30.87 28.87
CA PRO A 515 -18.19 -29.51 28.83
C PRO A 515 -17.34 -29.16 30.06
N ARG A 516 -16.10 -28.67 29.85
CA ARG A 516 -15.33 -27.95 30.88
C ARG A 516 -15.54 -26.43 30.76
N SER A 517 -15.89 -25.80 31.87
CA SER A 517 -16.04 -24.35 32.04
C SER A 517 -14.67 -23.68 32.18
N ASN A 518 -14.33 -22.68 31.34
CA ASN A 518 -13.52 -21.49 31.71
C ASN A 518 -13.11 -20.55 30.54
N TYR A 519 -13.92 -20.38 29.49
CA TYR A 519 -13.68 -19.31 28.50
C TYR A 519 -14.94 -18.50 28.18
N ASP A 520 -14.78 -17.18 28.00
CA ASP A 520 -15.80 -16.17 27.65
C ASP A 520 -16.37 -16.32 26.21
N PHE A 521 -16.00 -17.38 25.49
CA PHE A 521 -16.46 -17.71 24.13
C PHE A 521 -17.35 -18.97 24.15
N LEU A 522 -18.28 -19.09 23.20
CA LEU A 522 -19.03 -20.32 22.96
C LEU A 522 -18.03 -21.46 22.70
N SER A 523 -18.21 -22.63 23.33
CA SER A 523 -17.36 -23.79 23.05
C SER A 523 -17.54 -24.25 21.59
N SER A 524 -16.54 -24.92 21.01
CA SER A 524 -16.61 -25.43 19.63
C SER A 524 -17.88 -26.23 19.40
N ARG A 525 -18.29 -27.06 20.38
CA ARG A 525 -19.53 -27.86 20.34
C ARG A 525 -20.81 -27.02 20.32
N GLU A 526 -20.88 -25.92 21.08
CA GLU A 526 -22.01 -24.99 21.05
C GLU A 526 -22.10 -24.25 19.71
N ILE A 527 -20.98 -24.00 19.05
CA ILE A 527 -20.98 -23.38 17.72
C ILE A 527 -21.49 -24.39 16.67
N TYR A 528 -21.03 -25.64 16.72
CA TYR A 528 -21.51 -26.70 15.83
C TYR A 528 -23.00 -27.01 16.03
N SER A 529 -23.48 -27.09 17.28
CA SER A 529 -24.91 -27.32 17.55
C SER A 529 -25.80 -26.19 17.06
N ASN A 530 -25.33 -24.94 17.17
CA ASN A 530 -26.03 -23.78 16.61
C ASN A 530 -26.00 -23.77 15.08
N ILE A 531 -24.88 -24.12 14.45
CA ILE A 531 -24.77 -24.28 12.99
C ILE A 531 -25.80 -25.32 12.52
N LEU A 532 -25.88 -26.47 13.18
CA LEU A 532 -26.85 -27.52 12.86
C LEU A 532 -28.29 -27.01 13.02
N LYS A 533 -28.61 -26.36 14.15
CA LYS A 533 -29.94 -25.77 14.43
C LYS A 533 -30.38 -24.80 13.33
N TYR A 534 -29.53 -23.84 12.95
CA TYR A 534 -29.89 -22.86 11.93
C TYR A 534 -29.97 -23.48 10.54
N ALA A 535 -29.09 -24.43 10.21
CA ALA A 535 -29.14 -25.13 8.95
C ALA A 535 -30.44 -25.96 8.82
N THR A 536 -30.85 -26.71 9.85
CA THR A 536 -32.13 -27.44 9.85
C THR A 536 -33.33 -26.51 9.68
N GLN A 537 -33.31 -25.35 10.35
CA GLN A 537 -34.41 -24.39 10.24
C GLN A 537 -34.49 -23.72 8.87
N ILE A 538 -33.35 -23.50 8.20
CA ILE A 538 -33.32 -23.01 6.82
C ILE A 538 -33.88 -24.07 5.86
N GLU A 539 -33.50 -25.34 6.05
CA GLU A 539 -34.03 -26.47 5.28
C GLU A 539 -35.56 -26.59 5.41
N GLU A 540 -36.10 -26.52 6.63
CA GLU A 540 -37.55 -26.55 6.88
C GLU A 540 -38.30 -25.40 6.18
N LEU A 541 -37.80 -24.16 6.31
CA LEU A 541 -38.40 -22.98 5.69
C LEU A 541 -38.39 -23.07 4.16
N TYR A 542 -37.31 -23.61 3.59
CA TYR A 542 -37.16 -23.82 2.16
C TYR A 542 -38.10 -24.91 1.63
N LEU A 543 -38.20 -26.04 2.35
CA LEU A 543 -39.13 -27.12 1.97
C LEU A 543 -40.60 -26.69 2.07
N SER A 544 -40.95 -25.83 3.02
CA SER A 544 -42.33 -25.33 3.17
C SER A 544 -42.79 -24.39 2.03
N THR A 545 -41.86 -23.80 1.27
CA THR A 545 -42.14 -22.81 0.23
C THR A 545 -42.03 -23.39 -1.19
N LYS A 546 -41.33 -24.52 -1.40
CA LYS A 546 -40.99 -25.06 -2.72
C LYS A 546 -42.05 -25.96 -3.40
N VAL A 547 -43.33 -25.78 -3.08
CA VAL A 547 -44.41 -26.66 -3.58
C VAL A 547 -44.78 -26.42 -5.06
N GLU A 548 -44.26 -25.38 -5.74
CA GLU A 548 -44.50 -25.17 -7.18
C GLU A 548 -43.20 -25.11 -8.00
N ASN A 549 -42.95 -26.18 -8.77
CA ASN A 549 -41.80 -26.31 -9.68
C ASN A 549 -42.01 -25.52 -10.97
N ASN A 550 -41.21 -24.48 -11.21
CA ASN A 550 -40.89 -24.00 -12.56
C ASN A 550 -39.41 -23.63 -12.62
N ILE A 551 -38.59 -24.48 -13.24
CA ILE A 551 -37.17 -24.19 -13.51
C ILE A 551 -37.11 -22.92 -14.38
N PRO A 552 -36.38 -21.86 -13.96
CA PRO A 552 -36.24 -20.62 -14.72
C PRO A 552 -35.78 -20.84 -16.17
N GLU A 553 -36.37 -20.09 -17.09
CA GLU A 553 -36.15 -20.21 -18.55
C GLU A 553 -34.67 -20.05 -18.95
N HIS A 554 -33.92 -19.18 -18.27
CA HIS A 554 -32.49 -18.97 -18.52
C HIS A 554 -31.62 -20.21 -18.17
N LEU A 555 -31.98 -21.00 -17.15
CA LEU A 555 -31.25 -22.23 -16.80
C LEU A 555 -31.48 -23.34 -17.84
N LYS A 556 -32.69 -23.44 -18.40
CA LYS A 556 -32.99 -24.39 -19.50
C LYS A 556 -32.14 -24.08 -20.73
N ILE A 557 -32.03 -22.80 -21.11
CA ILE A 557 -31.21 -22.37 -22.26
C ILE A 557 -29.72 -22.69 -22.02
N LEU A 558 -29.23 -22.56 -20.79
CA LEU A 558 -27.84 -22.91 -20.44
C LEU A 558 -27.58 -24.42 -20.49
N GLU A 559 -28.57 -25.26 -20.12
CA GLU A 559 -28.46 -26.72 -20.28
C GLU A 559 -28.47 -27.15 -21.75
N GLU A 560 -29.32 -26.55 -22.58
CA GLU A 560 -29.32 -26.77 -24.03
C GLU A 560 -27.98 -26.37 -24.67
N PHE A 561 -27.37 -25.29 -24.19
CA PHE A 561 -26.07 -24.82 -24.67
C PHE A 561 -24.94 -25.85 -24.44
N LYS A 562 -25.01 -26.64 -23.36
CA LYS A 562 -24.02 -27.71 -23.08
C LYS A 562 -24.06 -28.85 -24.10
N LEU A 563 -25.22 -29.09 -24.73
CA LEU A 563 -25.45 -30.23 -25.63
C LEU A 563 -24.97 -29.95 -27.07
N ILE A 564 -24.50 -28.74 -27.35
CA ILE A 564 -24.03 -28.33 -28.68
C ILE A 564 -22.76 -29.11 -29.06
N LYS A 565 -22.87 -30.01 -30.04
CA LYS A 565 -21.74 -30.78 -30.59
C LYS A 565 -21.09 -30.05 -31.77
N LYS A 566 -19.75 -30.12 -31.86
CA LYS A 566 -18.88 -29.43 -32.85
C LYS A 566 -19.19 -29.68 -34.35
N ASN A 567 -20.06 -30.62 -34.72
CA ASN A 567 -20.20 -31.04 -36.12
C ASN A 567 -21.16 -30.16 -36.95
N ARG A 568 -20.58 -29.33 -37.84
CA ARG A 568 -21.19 -28.63 -38.99
C ARG A 568 -22.27 -27.58 -38.65
N ILE A 569 -21.90 -26.57 -37.86
CA ILE A 569 -22.73 -25.38 -37.60
C ILE A 569 -22.33 -24.24 -38.55
N ASN A 570 -23.31 -23.65 -39.25
CA ASN A 570 -23.09 -22.53 -40.18
C ASN A 570 -22.99 -21.17 -39.47
N LYS A 571 -22.47 -20.13 -40.15
CA LYS A 571 -22.31 -18.77 -39.59
C LYS A 571 -23.61 -18.20 -38.99
N LEU A 572 -24.75 -18.36 -39.68
CA LEU A 572 -26.05 -17.87 -39.21
C LEU A 572 -26.53 -18.60 -37.95
N GLN A 573 -26.36 -19.92 -37.91
CA GLN A 573 -26.72 -20.73 -36.74
C GLN A 573 -25.88 -20.36 -35.51
N TRP A 574 -24.60 -20.01 -35.70
CA TRP A 574 -23.76 -19.49 -34.63
C TRP A 574 -24.27 -18.15 -34.07
N VAL A 575 -24.73 -17.24 -34.94
CA VAL A 575 -25.31 -15.96 -34.50
C VAL A 575 -26.55 -16.19 -33.64
N ASP A 576 -27.43 -17.12 -34.03
CA ASP A 576 -28.63 -17.47 -33.25
C ASP A 576 -28.26 -18.08 -31.89
N ILE A 577 -27.29 -18.98 -31.85
CA ILE A 577 -26.76 -19.57 -30.61
C ILE A 577 -26.22 -18.48 -29.67
N TRP A 578 -25.45 -17.51 -30.18
CA TRP A 578 -24.93 -16.42 -29.37
C TRP A 578 -26.01 -15.45 -28.89
N ASN A 579 -27.04 -15.20 -29.70
CA ASN A 579 -28.18 -14.38 -29.28
C ASN A 579 -28.98 -15.07 -28.16
N ASN A 580 -29.14 -16.40 -28.23
CA ASN A 580 -29.77 -17.18 -27.15
C ASN A 580 -28.92 -17.17 -25.88
N LEU A 581 -27.60 -17.32 -25.99
CA LEU A 581 -26.69 -17.18 -24.85
C LEU A 581 -26.77 -15.77 -24.23
N LYS A 582 -26.77 -14.73 -25.07
CA LYS A 582 -26.94 -13.33 -24.64
C LYS A 582 -28.27 -13.14 -23.89
N PHE A 583 -29.37 -13.69 -24.41
CA PHE A 583 -30.68 -13.63 -23.76
C PHE A 583 -30.69 -14.33 -22.39
N ALA A 584 -30.05 -15.50 -22.29
CA ALA A 584 -29.92 -16.22 -21.03
C ALA A 584 -29.08 -15.48 -19.98
N ILE A 585 -27.92 -14.94 -20.39
CA ILE A 585 -27.01 -14.19 -19.50
C ILE A 585 -27.67 -12.92 -18.95
N ASN A 586 -28.45 -12.20 -19.78
CA ASN A 586 -29.15 -10.98 -19.40
C ASN A 586 -30.48 -11.22 -18.65
N GLY A 587 -30.82 -12.49 -18.35
CA GLY A 587 -31.89 -12.85 -17.42
C GLY A 587 -33.23 -13.26 -18.04
N ALA A 588 -33.25 -13.55 -19.34
CA ALA A 588 -34.42 -14.01 -20.10
C ALA A 588 -35.70 -13.17 -19.82
N SER A 589 -36.88 -13.75 -19.98
CA SER A 589 -38.18 -13.12 -19.70
C SER A 589 -38.40 -12.75 -18.22
N SER A 590 -37.56 -13.31 -17.32
CA SER A 590 -37.64 -13.14 -15.86
C SER A 590 -36.97 -11.87 -15.32
N GLY A 591 -36.14 -11.18 -16.11
CA GLY A 591 -35.39 -9.98 -15.66
C GLY A 591 -34.27 -10.23 -14.64
N VAL A 592 -34.01 -11.50 -14.27
CA VAL A 592 -32.99 -11.89 -13.29
C VAL A 592 -31.72 -12.35 -14.00
N GLN A 593 -30.69 -11.51 -14.04
CA GLN A 593 -29.41 -11.79 -14.73
C GLN A 593 -28.63 -12.95 -14.10
N ILE A 594 -27.78 -13.65 -14.86
CA ILE A 594 -27.00 -14.79 -14.36
C ILE A 594 -26.04 -14.39 -13.21
N SER A 595 -25.97 -15.20 -12.15
CA SER A 595 -24.99 -15.02 -11.06
C SER A 595 -23.61 -15.56 -11.43
N SER A 596 -22.58 -15.14 -10.69
CA SER A 596 -21.24 -15.72 -10.86
C SER A 596 -21.19 -17.19 -10.42
N PHE A 597 -22.04 -17.60 -9.47
CA PHE A 597 -22.19 -18.99 -9.01
C PHE A 597 -22.89 -19.88 -10.05
N GLU A 598 -23.96 -19.39 -10.69
CA GLU A 598 -24.64 -20.08 -11.78
C GLU A 598 -23.70 -20.26 -12.97
N LEU A 599 -22.90 -19.25 -13.30
CA LEU A 599 -21.90 -19.34 -14.37
C LEU A 599 -20.82 -20.39 -14.08
N LEU A 600 -20.44 -20.55 -12.80
CA LEU A 600 -19.49 -21.58 -12.34
C LEU A 600 -20.10 -22.99 -12.41
N ASN A 601 -21.28 -23.20 -11.86
CA ASN A 601 -21.91 -24.53 -11.78
C ASN A 601 -22.59 -24.98 -13.07
N ALA A 602 -22.94 -24.03 -13.96
CA ALA A 602 -23.49 -24.33 -15.26
C ALA A 602 -22.44 -24.88 -16.24
N GLY A 603 -21.18 -25.16 -15.85
CA GLY A 603 -20.16 -25.73 -16.75
C GLY A 603 -19.93 -24.93 -18.05
N LEU A 604 -20.35 -23.65 -18.06
CA LEU A 604 -20.35 -22.79 -19.23
C LEU A 604 -18.91 -22.41 -19.64
N ILE A 605 -18.01 -22.31 -18.67
CA ILE A 605 -16.61 -21.94 -18.89
C ILE A 605 -15.90 -23.00 -19.73
N GLU A 606 -16.04 -24.29 -19.38
CA GLU A 606 -15.41 -25.39 -20.11
C GLU A 606 -16.00 -25.53 -21.53
N THR A 607 -17.32 -25.37 -21.68
CA THR A 607 -17.96 -25.42 -23.00
C THR A 607 -17.51 -24.26 -23.88
N LEU A 608 -17.46 -23.02 -23.37
CA LEU A 608 -16.96 -21.85 -24.11
C LEU A 608 -15.50 -22.01 -24.53
N LEU A 609 -14.62 -22.53 -23.65
CA LEU A 609 -13.23 -22.79 -24.00
C LEU A 609 -13.09 -23.80 -25.14
N ASN A 610 -13.86 -24.89 -25.08
CA ASN A 610 -13.87 -25.93 -26.13
C ASN A 610 -14.42 -25.41 -27.46
N LEU A 611 -15.37 -24.45 -27.43
CA LEU A 611 -15.96 -23.85 -28.63
C LEU A 611 -15.05 -22.78 -29.25
N PHE A 612 -14.33 -21.99 -28.45
CA PHE A 612 -13.45 -20.94 -28.94
C PHE A 612 -12.15 -21.45 -29.57
N GLU A 613 -11.93 -22.75 -29.71
CA GLU A 613 -10.85 -23.31 -30.53
C GLU A 613 -11.02 -23.00 -32.03
N GLU A 614 -12.25 -22.77 -32.52
CA GLU A 614 -12.52 -22.49 -33.94
C GLU A 614 -12.58 -20.98 -34.27
N ASP A 615 -11.85 -20.55 -35.29
CA ASP A 615 -11.83 -19.15 -35.76
C ASP A 615 -13.21 -18.61 -36.17
N ILE A 616 -14.11 -19.45 -36.68
CA ILE A 616 -15.46 -19.06 -37.11
C ILE A 616 -16.33 -18.68 -35.90
N CYS A 617 -16.25 -19.48 -34.85
CA CYS A 617 -16.92 -19.28 -33.57
C CYS A 617 -16.48 -17.97 -32.91
N GLN A 618 -15.17 -17.69 -32.91
CA GLN A 618 -14.64 -16.43 -32.37
C GLN A 618 -15.16 -15.20 -33.13
N LYS A 619 -15.24 -15.28 -34.47
CA LYS A 619 -15.72 -14.18 -35.31
C LYS A 619 -17.21 -13.91 -35.10
N THR A 620 -18.05 -14.94 -35.03
CA THR A 620 -19.50 -14.77 -34.82
C THR A 620 -19.82 -14.31 -33.39
N PHE A 621 -19.08 -14.80 -32.39
CA PHE A 621 -19.21 -14.30 -31.01
C PHE A 621 -18.87 -12.81 -30.94
N LYS A 622 -17.78 -12.40 -31.60
CA LYS A 622 -17.38 -10.99 -31.69
C LYS A 622 -18.45 -10.13 -32.35
N GLU A 623 -19.08 -10.64 -33.41
CA GLU A 623 -20.19 -9.94 -34.08
C GLU A 623 -21.38 -9.75 -33.12
N VAL A 624 -21.69 -10.68 -32.21
CA VAL A 624 -22.87 -10.57 -31.33
C VAL A 624 -22.58 -9.82 -30.02
N PHE A 625 -21.52 -10.18 -29.30
CA PHE A 625 -21.24 -9.67 -27.94
C PHE A 625 -20.50 -8.33 -27.92
N PHE A 626 -19.80 -7.96 -28.99
CA PHE A 626 -19.08 -6.68 -29.11
C PHE A 626 -19.77 -5.67 -30.06
N GLN A 627 -21.03 -5.93 -30.43
CA GLN A 627 -21.92 -4.94 -31.06
C GLN A 627 -22.42 -3.90 -30.03
N ASN A 628 -22.87 -2.71 -30.48
CA ASN A 628 -23.47 -1.63 -29.69
C ASN A 628 -22.87 -1.42 -28.27
N ASP A 629 -21.79 -0.64 -28.18
CA ASP A 629 -21.04 -0.32 -26.95
C ASP A 629 -20.46 -1.51 -26.13
N ALA A 630 -20.66 -2.75 -26.60
CA ALA A 630 -20.11 -3.97 -25.99
C ALA A 630 -20.53 -4.19 -24.52
N GLU A 631 -21.74 -3.75 -24.16
CA GLU A 631 -22.29 -3.89 -22.80
C GLU A 631 -22.44 -5.36 -22.38
N ASP A 632 -22.88 -6.24 -23.30
CA ASP A 632 -23.05 -7.67 -23.02
C ASP A 632 -21.70 -8.36 -22.74
N ALA A 633 -20.67 -8.01 -23.52
CA ALA A 633 -19.30 -8.47 -23.26
C ALA A 633 -18.78 -7.95 -21.92
N ARG A 634 -19.01 -6.66 -21.60
CA ARG A 634 -18.64 -6.07 -20.31
C ARG A 634 -19.31 -6.80 -19.15
N PHE A 635 -20.59 -7.14 -19.28
CA PHE A 635 -21.33 -7.88 -18.26
C PHE A 635 -20.74 -9.27 -18.02
N LEU A 636 -20.49 -10.05 -19.09
CA LEU A 636 -19.85 -11.37 -19.00
C LEU A 636 -18.45 -11.30 -18.37
N ILE A 637 -17.64 -10.31 -18.75
CA ILE A 637 -16.31 -10.07 -18.16
C ILE A 637 -16.43 -9.79 -16.66
N SER A 638 -17.38 -8.94 -16.26
CA SER A 638 -17.59 -8.62 -14.84
C SER A 638 -17.95 -9.86 -14.01
N LYS A 639 -18.77 -10.77 -14.57
CA LYS A 639 -19.18 -12.01 -13.90
C LYS A 639 -18.03 -13.01 -13.80
N LEU A 640 -17.18 -13.12 -14.82
CA LEU A 640 -15.96 -13.92 -14.76
C LEU A 640 -14.96 -13.38 -13.75
N GLN A 641 -14.81 -12.05 -13.65
CA GLN A 641 -13.97 -11.42 -12.63
C GLN A 641 -14.52 -11.63 -11.22
N GLU A 642 -15.84 -11.56 -11.05
CA GLU A 642 -16.53 -11.84 -9.78
C GLU A 642 -16.31 -13.31 -9.36
N ALA A 643 -16.40 -14.25 -10.30
CA ALA A 643 -16.10 -15.66 -10.06
C ALA A 643 -14.64 -15.87 -9.63
N LEU A 644 -13.68 -15.21 -10.29
CA LEU A 644 -12.26 -15.25 -9.91
C LEU A 644 -12.04 -14.70 -8.50
N THR A 645 -12.80 -13.68 -8.11
CA THR A 645 -12.74 -12.98 -6.82
C THR A 645 -13.24 -13.85 -5.65
N ARG A 646 -14.13 -14.81 -5.94
CA ARG A 646 -14.64 -15.82 -5.00
C ARG A 646 -13.70 -17.01 -4.81
N SER A 647 -12.75 -17.24 -5.72
CA SER A 647 -11.81 -18.37 -5.62
C SER A 647 -10.70 -18.16 -4.58
N GLU A 648 -10.37 -19.23 -3.84
CA GLU A 648 -9.36 -19.24 -2.76
C GLU A 648 -7.92 -19.41 -3.26
N SER A 649 -7.71 -19.72 -4.55
CA SER A 649 -6.41 -20.07 -5.14
C SER A 649 -5.33 -18.96 -5.16
N PHE A 650 -5.57 -17.85 -4.46
CA PHE A 650 -4.68 -16.68 -4.40
C PHE A 650 -4.38 -16.33 -2.93
N GLU A 651 -3.72 -17.23 -2.21
CA GLU A 651 -3.31 -17.02 -0.82
C GLU A 651 -2.17 -16.02 -0.70
N ILE A 652 -2.17 -15.25 0.40
CA ILE A 652 -1.12 -14.28 0.70
C ILE A 652 -0.21 -14.90 1.76
N ILE A 653 1.07 -15.01 1.46
CA ILE A 653 2.09 -15.41 2.43
C ILE A 653 2.43 -14.15 3.24
N SER A 654 2.11 -14.17 4.53
CA SER A 654 2.37 -13.06 5.44
C SER A 654 3.23 -13.54 6.61
N THR A 655 4.17 -12.70 7.02
CA THR A 655 4.94 -12.92 8.24
C THR A 655 4.15 -12.33 9.41
N ASN A 656 3.41 -13.16 10.18
CA ASN A 656 2.49 -12.75 11.26
C ASN A 656 3.20 -12.05 12.46
N GLN A 657 3.83 -10.91 12.22
CA GLN A 657 4.27 -9.94 13.22
C GLN A 657 3.59 -8.63 12.87
N GLN A 658 2.94 -8.00 13.85
CA GLN A 658 2.33 -6.69 13.72
C GLN A 658 3.28 -5.78 12.92
N GLU A 659 2.76 -5.26 11.80
CA GLU A 659 3.45 -4.41 10.83
C GLU A 659 4.09 -3.23 11.53
N ASN A 660 5.31 -3.41 12.03
CA ASN A 660 6.13 -2.36 12.60
C ASN A 660 7.58 -2.64 12.24
N GLN A 661 8.29 -1.52 12.04
CA GLN A 661 9.65 -1.34 11.52
C GLN A 661 10.73 -2.29 12.09
N ALA A 662 10.44 -3.00 13.19
CA ALA A 662 11.32 -3.92 13.90
C ALA A 662 11.60 -5.25 13.19
N SER A 663 10.66 -5.80 12.38
CA SER A 663 10.83 -7.15 11.80
C SER A 663 12.04 -7.28 10.86
N MET A 664 12.41 -6.19 10.19
CA MET A 664 13.58 -6.10 9.31
C MET A 664 14.90 -6.01 10.08
N ALA A 665 14.87 -5.47 11.30
CA ALA A 665 16.02 -5.42 12.19
C ALA A 665 16.19 -6.72 12.98
N ASN A 666 15.18 -7.61 13.01
CA ASN A 666 15.25 -8.86 13.72
C ASN A 666 16.43 -9.72 13.24
N GLN A 667 17.20 -10.17 14.22
CA GLN A 667 18.34 -11.05 14.00
C GLN A 667 17.90 -12.50 14.16
N VAL A 668 18.37 -13.35 13.27
CA VAL A 668 18.24 -14.80 13.33
C VAL A 668 19.57 -15.37 13.82
N LYS A 669 19.50 -16.37 14.69
CA LYS A 669 20.68 -17.05 15.23
C LYS A 669 21.02 -18.25 14.33
N LEU A 670 22.20 -18.22 13.73
CA LEU A 670 22.75 -19.30 12.93
C LEU A 670 23.84 -20.02 13.71
N LYS A 671 23.78 -21.35 13.82
CA LYS A 671 24.86 -22.20 14.31
C LYS A 671 25.63 -22.75 13.10
N LEU A 672 26.84 -22.25 12.88
CA LEU A 672 27.71 -22.66 11.78
C LEU A 672 28.64 -23.79 12.22
N PHE A 673 28.76 -24.85 11.41
CA PHE A 673 29.73 -25.93 11.61
C PHE A 673 30.48 -26.27 10.31
N ASN A 674 31.75 -26.66 10.43
CA ASN A 674 32.61 -26.98 9.29
C ASN A 674 32.58 -28.50 9.03
N GLU A 675 32.20 -28.93 7.83
CA GLU A 675 32.22 -30.36 7.45
C GLU A 675 33.64 -30.90 7.22
N ASP A 676 34.62 -30.05 6.91
CA ASP A 676 35.95 -30.50 6.44
C ASP A 676 36.98 -30.79 7.55
N ASN A 677 36.73 -30.40 8.80
CA ASN A 677 37.71 -30.54 9.91
C ASN A 677 37.10 -31.24 11.13
N ASN A 678 37.81 -32.23 11.68
CA ASN A 678 37.55 -32.87 12.98
C ASN A 678 37.74 -31.96 14.21
N GLU A 679 37.93 -30.64 14.01
CA GLU A 679 37.93 -29.65 15.08
C GLU A 679 36.59 -28.93 15.06
N ASN A 680 35.75 -29.17 16.07
CA ASN A 680 34.42 -28.58 16.23
C ASN A 680 34.49 -27.05 16.37
N LEU A 681 34.60 -26.34 15.23
CA LEU A 681 34.36 -24.91 15.14
C LEU A 681 32.84 -24.68 15.14
N GLU A 682 32.25 -24.70 16.32
CA GLU A 682 30.86 -24.25 16.52
C GLU A 682 30.85 -22.74 16.72
N LEU A 683 30.25 -22.01 15.77
CA LEU A 683 30.07 -20.56 15.87
C LEU A 683 28.58 -20.22 15.82
N ILE A 684 28.08 -19.54 16.85
CA ILE A 684 26.75 -18.94 16.82
C ILE A 684 26.87 -17.49 16.34
N LEU A 685 26.21 -17.19 15.23
CA LEU A 685 26.19 -15.87 14.59
C LEU A 685 24.77 -15.32 14.59
N SER A 686 24.56 -14.15 15.19
CA SER A 686 23.32 -13.40 15.05
C SER A 686 23.40 -12.53 13.81
N VAL A 687 22.53 -12.76 12.82
CA VAL A 687 22.51 -12.03 11.56
C VAL A 687 21.12 -11.51 11.25
N HIS A 688 21.01 -10.32 10.70
CA HIS A 688 19.72 -9.81 10.22
C HIS A 688 19.09 -10.77 9.22
N ALA A 689 17.79 -11.03 9.38
CA ALA A 689 17.04 -11.99 8.57
C ALA A 689 17.15 -11.73 7.05
N ILE A 690 17.33 -10.47 6.65
CA ILE A 690 17.39 -10.06 5.26
C ILE A 690 18.83 -9.99 4.71
N ALA A 691 19.85 -10.24 5.53
CA ALA A 691 21.22 -10.35 5.04
C ALA A 691 21.36 -11.59 4.15
N THR A 692 22.33 -11.58 3.25
CA THR A 692 22.63 -12.72 2.37
C THR A 692 23.74 -13.58 2.95
N PHE A 693 23.83 -14.83 2.51
CA PHE A 693 24.96 -15.70 2.87
C PHE A 693 26.32 -15.15 2.40
N LYS A 694 26.34 -14.22 1.44
CA LYS A 694 27.52 -13.44 1.08
C LYS A 694 28.07 -12.60 2.23
N THR A 695 27.20 -12.01 3.05
CA THR A 695 27.63 -11.23 4.24
C THR A 695 28.29 -12.16 5.26
N VAL A 696 27.74 -13.36 5.44
CA VAL A 696 28.32 -14.41 6.30
C VAL A 696 29.66 -14.89 5.73
N TYR A 697 29.73 -15.09 4.40
CA TYR A 697 30.97 -15.42 3.71
C TYR A 697 32.07 -14.37 3.90
N GLU A 698 31.77 -13.09 3.69
CA GLU A 698 32.73 -11.98 3.89
C GLU A 698 33.19 -11.90 5.35
N PHE A 699 32.28 -12.12 6.31
CA PHE A 699 32.60 -12.20 7.73
C PHE A 699 33.58 -13.36 8.03
N LEU A 700 33.29 -14.57 7.54
CA LEU A 700 34.16 -15.74 7.71
C LEU A 700 35.53 -15.52 7.04
N LYS A 701 35.54 -14.96 5.83
CA LYS A 701 36.76 -14.64 5.08
C LYS A 701 37.66 -13.66 5.84
N ASN A 702 37.09 -12.58 6.37
CA ASN A 702 37.84 -11.57 7.13
C ASN A 702 38.32 -12.10 8.49
N ARG A 703 37.50 -12.92 9.17
CA ARG A 703 37.81 -13.44 10.50
C ARG A 703 38.88 -14.54 10.49
N PHE A 704 38.83 -15.44 9.50
CA PHE A 704 39.70 -16.62 9.45
C PHE A 704 40.85 -16.52 8.43
N LYS A 705 40.96 -15.39 7.70
CA LYS A 705 42.01 -15.16 6.68
C LYS A 705 42.13 -16.34 5.70
N PHE A 706 40.99 -16.81 5.19
CA PHE A 706 40.98 -17.83 4.15
C PHE A 706 41.59 -17.23 2.87
N ASP A 707 42.84 -17.59 2.58
CA ASP A 707 43.50 -17.22 1.32
C ASP A 707 42.90 -18.06 0.17
N GLU A 708 42.44 -17.36 -0.88
CA GLU A 708 42.06 -17.86 -2.21
C GLU A 708 41.02 -19.01 -2.36
N MET A 709 40.33 -19.47 -1.31
CA MET A 709 39.32 -20.55 -1.42
C MET A 709 37.87 -20.07 -1.24
N ASN A 710 36.94 -20.62 -2.04
CA ASN A 710 35.51 -20.38 -1.94
C ASN A 710 34.87 -21.31 -0.88
N ILE A 711 33.90 -20.80 -0.13
CA ILE A 711 33.12 -21.55 0.86
C ILE A 711 31.71 -21.79 0.28
N GLU A 712 31.23 -23.03 0.38
CA GLU A 712 29.83 -23.39 0.13
C GLU A 712 29.11 -23.58 1.47
N PHE A 713 27.90 -23.02 1.59
CA PHE A 713 27.01 -23.25 2.72
C PHE A 713 26.00 -24.34 2.37
N LEU A 714 25.69 -25.23 3.32
CA LEU A 714 24.64 -26.22 3.18
C LEU A 714 23.68 -26.21 4.36
N MET A 715 22.43 -26.56 4.11
CA MET A 715 21.40 -26.73 5.12
C MET A 715 20.49 -27.87 4.69
N ASN A 716 20.25 -28.83 5.59
CA ASN A 716 19.59 -30.11 5.27
C ASN A 716 20.23 -30.86 4.07
N GLY A 717 21.54 -30.70 3.85
CA GLY A 717 22.28 -31.32 2.74
C GLY A 717 22.16 -30.60 1.38
N GLU A 718 21.36 -29.53 1.26
CA GLU A 718 21.24 -28.73 0.04
C GLU A 718 22.21 -27.53 0.04
N VAL A 719 22.82 -27.24 -1.12
CA VAL A 719 23.76 -26.12 -1.28
C VAL A 719 23.00 -24.79 -1.39
N ILE A 720 23.32 -23.85 -0.52
CA ILE A 720 22.74 -22.51 -0.47
C ILE A 720 23.56 -21.54 -1.34
N PRO A 721 22.96 -20.88 -2.35
CA PRO A 721 23.65 -19.84 -3.12
C PRO A 721 23.99 -18.62 -2.25
N ASN A 722 25.19 -18.05 -2.39
CA ASN A 722 25.64 -16.90 -1.59
C ASN A 722 24.71 -15.67 -1.67
N GLU A 723 23.98 -15.48 -2.77
CA GLU A 723 23.07 -14.35 -2.96
C GLU A 723 21.67 -14.58 -2.35
N THR A 724 21.38 -15.76 -1.78
CA THR A 724 20.12 -16.00 -1.05
C THR A 724 20.15 -15.36 0.33
N THR A 725 18.99 -14.85 0.76
CA THR A 725 18.81 -14.27 2.10
C THR A 725 18.75 -15.37 3.15
N ILE A 726 19.15 -15.04 4.37
CA ILE A 726 19.12 -15.96 5.51
C ILE A 726 17.69 -16.42 5.81
N TYR A 727 16.74 -15.49 5.86
CA TYR A 727 15.32 -15.80 5.98
C TYR A 727 14.83 -16.71 4.85
N GLY A 728 15.26 -16.45 3.60
CA GLY A 728 14.86 -17.21 2.43
C GLY A 728 15.33 -18.66 2.45
N ALA A 729 16.56 -18.89 2.91
CA ALA A 729 17.10 -20.22 3.06
C ALA A 729 16.35 -20.99 4.17
N ILE A 730 16.21 -20.40 5.35
CA ILE A 730 15.55 -21.03 6.52
C ILE A 730 14.07 -21.31 6.23
N TYR A 731 13.37 -20.39 5.57
CA TYR A 731 11.99 -20.61 5.20
C TYR A 731 11.85 -21.83 4.29
N LYS A 732 12.76 -22.01 3.32
CA LYS A 732 12.77 -23.19 2.45
C LYS A 732 13.09 -24.48 3.19
N SER A 733 14.02 -24.46 4.16
CA SER A 733 14.35 -25.67 4.92
C SER A 733 13.24 -26.12 5.86
N LEU A 734 12.44 -25.19 6.37
CA LEU A 734 11.27 -25.48 7.21
C LEU A 734 10.02 -25.82 6.39
N GLN A 735 10.06 -25.63 5.07
CA GLN A 735 8.92 -25.87 4.19
C GLN A 735 8.92 -27.32 3.70
N GLU A 736 8.12 -28.18 4.33
CA GLU A 736 7.98 -29.61 3.94
C GLU A 736 7.33 -29.81 2.55
N LYS A 737 6.40 -28.92 2.16
CA LYS A 737 5.74 -28.87 0.84
C LYS A 737 5.60 -27.42 0.40
N THR A 738 5.71 -27.14 -0.91
CA THR A 738 5.66 -25.79 -1.51
C THR A 738 4.39 -24.97 -1.21
N GLU A 739 3.38 -25.59 -0.61
CA GLU A 739 2.03 -25.05 -0.38
C GLU A 739 1.72 -24.74 1.08
N LYS A 740 2.49 -25.26 2.06
CA LYS A 740 2.27 -24.94 3.48
C LYS A 740 3.04 -23.68 3.87
N SER A 741 2.36 -22.76 4.54
CA SER A 741 2.99 -21.56 5.10
C SER A 741 3.73 -21.92 6.39
N VAL A 742 4.99 -21.48 6.48
CA VAL A 742 5.81 -21.65 7.70
C VAL A 742 5.46 -20.55 8.69
N ASP A 743 5.22 -20.92 9.96
CA ASP A 743 5.02 -19.92 11.02
C ASP A 743 6.31 -19.09 11.19
N SER A 744 6.21 -17.79 10.95
CA SER A 744 7.36 -16.89 11.05
C SER A 744 7.93 -16.79 12.48
N ARG A 745 7.16 -17.15 13.51
CA ARG A 745 7.66 -17.14 14.89
C ARG A 745 8.78 -18.14 15.11
N THR A 746 8.69 -19.33 14.53
CA THR A 746 9.72 -20.39 14.67
C THR A 746 11.04 -19.98 14.04
N ILE A 747 11.00 -19.19 12.96
CA ILE A 747 12.18 -18.68 12.27
C ILE A 747 13.01 -17.75 13.18
N PHE A 748 12.36 -16.89 13.96
CA PHE A 748 13.05 -15.92 14.81
C PHE A 748 13.37 -16.44 16.22
N SER A 749 12.61 -17.41 16.74
CA SER A 749 12.84 -17.99 18.07
C SER A 749 13.96 -19.03 18.09
N ASN A 750 14.08 -19.82 17.02
CA ASN A 750 14.96 -21.00 17.00
C ASN A 750 16.37 -20.67 16.52
N VAL A 751 17.33 -21.51 16.92
CA VAL A 751 18.69 -21.50 16.36
C VAL A 751 18.72 -22.46 15.18
N HIS A 752 19.17 -21.99 14.02
CA HIS A 752 19.19 -22.79 12.78
C HIS A 752 20.59 -23.26 12.45
N GLU A 753 20.74 -24.53 12.13
CA GLU A 753 22.03 -25.16 11.84
C GLU A 753 22.39 -25.04 10.36
N VAL A 754 23.59 -24.54 10.07
CA VAL A 754 24.11 -24.41 8.70
C VAL A 754 25.52 -24.97 8.65
N SER A 755 25.75 -25.94 7.77
CA SER A 755 27.07 -26.48 7.53
C SER A 755 27.80 -25.66 6.47
N PHE A 756 29.14 -25.67 6.48
CA PHE A 756 29.91 -25.10 5.39
C PHE A 756 31.14 -25.96 5.07
N ARG A 757 31.56 -25.94 3.80
CA ARG A 757 32.73 -26.68 3.29
C ARG A 757 33.53 -25.86 2.29
N LYS A 758 34.78 -26.23 2.07
CA LYS A 758 35.74 -25.58 1.16
C LYS A 758 35.64 -26.20 -0.24
N VAL A 759 35.53 -25.36 -1.27
CA VAL A 759 35.41 -25.83 -2.66
C VAL A 759 36.39 -25.11 -3.60
N PHE A 760 36.98 -25.88 -4.53
CA PHE A 760 38.04 -25.45 -5.46
C PHE A 760 37.53 -24.84 -6.78
N ARG A 761 36.22 -24.66 -6.98
CA ARG A 761 35.65 -24.12 -8.23
C ARG A 761 34.62 -23.03 -7.94
N ASP A 762 34.60 -22.00 -8.78
CA ASP A 762 33.47 -21.08 -8.85
C ASP A 762 32.23 -21.86 -9.30
N VAL A 763 31.27 -22.00 -8.39
CA VAL A 763 29.93 -22.41 -8.78
C VAL A 763 29.39 -21.32 -9.69
N LYS A 764 29.12 -21.66 -10.95
CA LYS A 764 28.32 -20.79 -11.81
C LYS A 764 26.99 -20.60 -11.09
N VAL A 765 26.72 -19.37 -10.65
CA VAL A 765 25.38 -18.95 -10.27
C VAL A 765 24.51 -19.27 -11.48
N THR A 766 23.81 -20.40 -11.44
CA THR A 766 22.59 -20.54 -12.21
C THR A 766 21.74 -19.42 -11.69
N ASP A 767 21.58 -18.38 -12.51
CA ASP A 767 20.56 -17.37 -12.29
C ASP A 767 19.34 -18.12 -11.78
N MET A 768 18.83 -17.70 -10.63
CA MET A 768 17.47 -18.00 -10.21
C MET A 768 16.54 -17.38 -11.27
N SER A 769 16.58 -17.93 -12.48
CA SER A 769 15.57 -17.76 -13.49
C SER A 769 14.37 -18.42 -12.86
N VAL A 770 13.58 -17.59 -12.19
CA VAL A 770 12.19 -17.78 -11.81
C VAL A 770 11.64 -18.94 -12.64
N THR A 771 11.69 -20.14 -12.07
CA THR A 771 11.28 -21.35 -12.75
C THR A 771 9.85 -21.10 -13.21
N ASN A 772 9.58 -21.44 -14.47
CA ASN A 772 8.24 -21.38 -15.04
C ASN A 772 7.37 -22.39 -14.27
N ASN A 773 6.92 -22.01 -13.08
CA ASN A 773 6.08 -22.85 -12.25
C ASN A 773 4.76 -23.05 -13.00
N THR A 774 4.43 -24.32 -13.13
CA THR A 774 3.38 -24.89 -13.97
C THR A 774 1.99 -24.41 -13.54
N PRO A 775 1.00 -24.48 -14.43
CA PRO A 775 -0.40 -24.16 -14.16
C PRO A 775 -1.08 -25.05 -13.09
N GLU A 776 -0.40 -26.08 -12.56
CA GLU A 776 -0.97 -27.02 -11.57
C GLU A 776 -1.33 -26.35 -10.24
N VAL A 777 -0.72 -25.20 -9.90
CA VAL A 777 -0.95 -24.51 -8.63
C VAL A 777 -2.28 -23.74 -8.59
N LEU A 778 -2.83 -23.36 -9.74
CA LEU A 778 -4.11 -22.68 -9.85
C LEU A 778 -5.13 -23.70 -10.31
N GLY A 779 -5.86 -24.31 -9.37
CA GLY A 779 -6.84 -25.38 -9.64
C GLY A 779 -7.62 -25.18 -10.96
N ARG A 780 -7.89 -26.28 -11.67
CA ARG A 780 -8.35 -26.32 -13.08
C ARG A 780 -9.35 -25.21 -13.44
N PHE A 781 -10.35 -24.98 -12.58
CA PHE A 781 -11.37 -23.94 -12.75
C PHE A 781 -10.82 -22.51 -12.87
N VAL A 782 -9.88 -22.12 -12.01
CA VAL A 782 -9.27 -20.78 -12.03
C VAL A 782 -8.45 -20.60 -13.30
N SER A 783 -7.67 -21.62 -13.67
CA SER A 783 -6.95 -21.65 -14.94
C SER A 783 -7.90 -21.44 -16.14
N ASP A 784 -9.06 -22.07 -16.12
CA ASP A 784 -10.03 -22.00 -17.23
C ASP A 784 -10.70 -20.63 -17.32
N ILE A 785 -11.06 -20.00 -16.19
CA ILE A 785 -11.52 -18.60 -16.15
C ILE A 785 -10.46 -17.65 -16.73
N LEU A 786 -9.20 -17.81 -16.30
CA LEU A 786 -8.09 -16.97 -16.78
C LEU A 786 -7.86 -17.12 -18.29
N LYS A 787 -7.89 -18.35 -18.81
CA LYS A 787 -7.80 -18.64 -20.25
C LYS A 787 -8.95 -17.98 -21.02
N LEU A 788 -10.18 -18.08 -20.51
CA LEU A 788 -11.37 -17.50 -21.14
C LEU A 788 -11.26 -15.97 -21.18
N LEU A 789 -10.88 -15.33 -20.07
CA LEU A 789 -10.62 -13.88 -20.02
C LEU A 789 -9.53 -13.47 -21.01
N LYS A 790 -8.48 -14.27 -21.20
CA LYS A 790 -7.42 -14.01 -22.18
C LYS A 790 -7.92 -14.09 -23.63
N ILE A 791 -8.82 -15.02 -23.93
CA ILE A 791 -9.46 -15.14 -25.24
C ILE A 791 -10.35 -13.92 -25.49
N LEU A 792 -11.21 -13.55 -24.53
CA LEU A 792 -12.08 -12.37 -24.62
C LEU A 792 -11.27 -11.07 -24.78
N PHE A 793 -10.16 -10.94 -24.05
CA PHE A 793 -9.26 -9.80 -24.18
C PHE A 793 -8.64 -9.69 -25.58
N LYS A 794 -8.26 -10.82 -26.20
CA LYS A 794 -7.75 -10.83 -27.58
C LYS A 794 -8.82 -10.52 -28.63
N MET A 795 -10.08 -10.90 -28.38
CA MET A 795 -11.21 -10.61 -29.26
C MET A 795 -11.65 -9.15 -29.18
N ASN A 796 -11.41 -8.50 -28.04
CA ASN A 796 -11.87 -7.15 -27.75
C ASN A 796 -11.38 -6.13 -28.78
N THR A 797 -12.32 -5.29 -29.26
CA THR A 797 -12.05 -4.17 -30.17
C THR A 797 -12.60 -2.83 -29.71
N LYS A 798 -13.39 -2.80 -28.63
CA LYS A 798 -14.13 -1.59 -28.23
C LYS A 798 -13.97 -1.23 -26.76
N LEU A 799 -13.89 -2.21 -25.87
CA LEU A 799 -13.80 -1.94 -24.44
C LEU A 799 -12.40 -1.45 -24.08
N PRO A 800 -12.26 -0.46 -23.18
CA PRO A 800 -10.96 -0.04 -22.68
C PRO A 800 -10.33 -1.17 -21.86
N ALA A 801 -9.01 -1.34 -21.94
CA ALA A 801 -8.28 -2.40 -21.24
C ALA A 801 -8.52 -2.41 -19.71
N LYS A 802 -8.83 -1.23 -19.12
CA LYS A 802 -9.13 -1.07 -17.70
C LYS A 802 -10.33 -1.91 -17.22
N GLU A 803 -11.28 -2.22 -18.09
CA GLU A 803 -12.45 -3.05 -17.77
C GLU A 803 -12.07 -4.50 -17.45
N PHE A 804 -10.91 -4.96 -17.96
CA PHE A 804 -10.41 -6.28 -17.68
C PHE A 804 -9.58 -6.36 -16.38
N ASN A 805 -9.33 -5.23 -15.72
CA ASN A 805 -8.58 -5.20 -14.47
C ASN A 805 -9.38 -5.85 -13.34
N ASN A 806 -8.78 -6.80 -12.62
CA ASN A 806 -9.36 -7.33 -11.39
C ASN A 806 -8.78 -6.56 -10.19
N PHE A 807 -9.61 -5.73 -9.57
CA PHE A 807 -9.22 -4.89 -8.44
C PHE A 807 -8.76 -5.71 -7.23
N LYS A 808 -9.52 -6.74 -6.83
CA LYS A 808 -9.19 -7.57 -5.65
C LYS A 808 -7.87 -8.32 -5.84
N LEU A 809 -7.66 -8.91 -7.01
CA LEU A 809 -6.41 -9.60 -7.34
C LEU A 809 -5.23 -8.63 -7.42
N SER A 810 -5.46 -7.41 -7.93
CA SER A 810 -4.46 -6.33 -7.93
C SER A 810 -4.08 -5.92 -6.50
N HIS A 811 -5.05 -5.83 -5.60
CA HIS A 811 -4.80 -5.58 -4.17
C HIS A 811 -4.06 -6.72 -3.49
N LYS A 812 -4.45 -7.98 -3.74
CA LYS A 812 -3.72 -9.15 -3.22
C LYS A 812 -2.26 -9.14 -3.68
N LEU A 813 -2.02 -8.86 -4.96
CA LEU A 813 -0.67 -8.76 -5.50
C LEU A 813 0.10 -7.60 -4.86
N ARG A 814 -0.51 -6.42 -4.71
CA ARG A 814 0.14 -5.27 -4.07
C ARG A 814 0.50 -5.57 -2.62
N ARG A 815 -0.43 -6.14 -1.83
CA ARG A 815 -0.17 -6.55 -0.44
C ARG A 815 0.96 -7.57 -0.38
N GLN A 816 0.98 -8.57 -1.26
CA GLN A 816 2.07 -9.54 -1.31
C GLN A 816 3.43 -8.89 -1.65
N LEU A 817 3.44 -7.84 -2.48
CA LEU A 817 4.64 -7.08 -2.82
C LEU A 817 5.07 -6.10 -1.72
N GLU A 818 4.21 -5.82 -0.74
CA GLU A 818 4.52 -5.02 0.45
C GLU A 818 5.18 -5.85 1.56
N GLU A 819 5.05 -7.18 1.51
CA GLU A 819 5.72 -8.15 2.40
C GLU A 819 7.23 -8.26 2.07
N ILE A 820 8.01 -7.28 2.53
CA ILE A 820 9.42 -7.10 2.14
C ILE A 820 10.26 -8.36 2.36
N LEU A 821 10.10 -9.07 3.49
CA LEU A 821 10.87 -10.27 3.80
C LEU A 821 10.63 -11.37 2.75
N VAL A 822 9.39 -11.54 2.33
CA VAL A 822 9.00 -12.52 1.31
C VAL A 822 9.56 -12.13 -0.05
N VAL A 823 9.42 -10.85 -0.43
CA VAL A 823 9.88 -10.35 -1.73
C VAL A 823 11.40 -10.34 -1.82
N ALA A 824 12.10 -9.82 -0.81
CA ALA A 824 13.55 -9.78 -0.74
C ALA A 824 14.18 -11.18 -0.76
N SER A 825 13.49 -12.16 -0.19
CA SER A 825 13.92 -13.55 -0.18
C SER A 825 13.57 -14.32 -1.45
N GLY A 826 12.89 -13.70 -2.41
CA GLY A 826 12.46 -14.33 -3.66
C GLY A 826 11.39 -15.42 -3.45
N LEU A 827 10.67 -15.40 -2.33
CA LEU A 827 9.66 -16.39 -1.93
C LEU A 827 8.24 -16.00 -2.36
N LEU A 828 8.12 -15.26 -3.47
CA LEU A 828 6.83 -14.85 -3.96
C LEU A 828 5.95 -16.07 -4.31
N PRO A 829 4.65 -16.06 -3.95
CA PRO A 829 3.74 -17.13 -4.31
C PRO A 829 3.75 -17.36 -5.83
N SER A 830 3.71 -18.63 -6.25
CA SER A 830 3.74 -19.02 -7.67
C SER A 830 2.63 -18.38 -8.48
N TRP A 831 1.42 -18.24 -7.90
CA TRP A 831 0.30 -17.56 -8.55
C TRP A 831 0.65 -16.13 -8.93
N SER A 832 1.37 -15.38 -8.09
CA SER A 832 1.68 -13.96 -8.29
C SER A 832 2.59 -13.75 -9.51
N ILE A 833 3.52 -14.67 -9.72
CA ILE A 833 4.45 -14.66 -10.85
C ILE A 833 3.72 -15.12 -12.12
N TYR A 834 3.00 -16.24 -12.03
CA TYR A 834 2.30 -16.85 -13.16
C TYR A 834 1.21 -15.93 -13.71
N SER A 835 0.36 -15.38 -12.84
CA SER A 835 -0.74 -14.49 -13.24
C SER A 835 -0.22 -13.21 -13.87
N THR A 836 0.79 -12.57 -13.28
CA THR A 836 1.33 -11.29 -13.76
C THR A 836 2.04 -11.45 -15.11
N LYS A 837 2.74 -12.57 -15.34
CA LYS A 837 3.42 -12.85 -16.61
C LYS A 837 2.46 -13.30 -17.72
N ASN A 838 1.51 -14.19 -17.42
CA ASN A 838 0.65 -14.80 -18.45
C ASN A 838 -0.66 -14.05 -18.72
N PHE A 839 -1.12 -13.26 -17.74
CA PHE A 839 -2.37 -12.49 -17.75
C PHE A 839 -2.16 -11.04 -17.27
N PRO A 840 -1.21 -10.28 -17.87
CA PRO A 840 -0.87 -8.92 -17.41
C PRO A 840 -2.02 -7.92 -17.49
N PHE A 841 -2.99 -8.16 -18.40
CA PHE A 841 -4.16 -7.30 -18.60
C PHE A 841 -5.12 -7.28 -17.40
N LEU A 842 -4.96 -8.18 -16.42
CA LEU A 842 -5.74 -8.18 -15.18
C LEU A 842 -5.26 -7.10 -14.19
N TYR A 843 -4.06 -6.55 -14.42
CA TYR A 843 -3.39 -5.67 -13.48
C TYR A 843 -3.15 -4.28 -14.10
N PRO A 844 -3.46 -3.20 -13.36
CA PRO A 844 -3.08 -1.85 -13.74
C PRO A 844 -1.58 -1.73 -14.04
N MET A 845 -1.22 -0.81 -14.93
CA MET A 845 0.17 -0.59 -15.34
C MET A 845 1.05 -0.24 -14.12
N GLU A 846 0.52 0.54 -13.17
CA GLU A 846 1.20 0.94 -11.94
C GLU A 846 1.55 -0.26 -11.06
N THR A 847 0.63 -1.23 -10.94
CA THR A 847 0.87 -2.48 -10.18
C THR A 847 1.94 -3.34 -10.86
N ARG A 848 1.93 -3.40 -12.20
CA ARG A 848 2.97 -4.12 -12.96
C ARG A 848 4.34 -3.45 -12.89
N ILE A 849 4.41 -2.12 -12.87
CA ILE A 849 5.65 -1.38 -12.61
C ILE A 849 6.16 -1.70 -11.21
N PHE A 850 5.29 -1.72 -10.20
CA PHE A 850 5.69 -2.08 -8.85
C PHE A 850 6.21 -3.53 -8.78
N PHE A 851 5.53 -4.48 -9.44
CA PHE A 851 6.01 -5.85 -9.57
C PHE A 851 7.39 -5.94 -10.23
N LEU A 852 7.63 -5.21 -11.33
CA LEU A 852 8.94 -5.15 -11.99
C LEU A 852 10.02 -4.61 -11.04
N GLN A 853 9.74 -3.50 -10.35
CA GLN A 853 10.66 -2.88 -9.40
C GLN A 853 11.03 -3.84 -8.27
N SER A 854 10.03 -4.53 -7.72
CA SER A 854 10.21 -5.47 -6.61
C SER A 854 10.93 -6.75 -7.00
N THR A 855 10.73 -7.26 -8.22
CA THR A 855 11.31 -8.56 -8.65
C THR A 855 12.62 -8.43 -9.41
N SER A 856 12.87 -7.31 -10.07
CA SER A 856 13.95 -7.20 -11.07
C SER A 856 15.05 -6.19 -10.73
N TYR A 857 14.81 -5.23 -9.83
CA TYR A 857 15.77 -4.14 -9.58
C TYR A 857 16.84 -4.46 -8.53
N GLY A 858 16.76 -5.66 -7.95
CA GLY A 858 17.69 -6.13 -6.94
C GLY A 858 17.38 -5.64 -5.53
N TYR A 859 17.95 -6.35 -4.57
CA TYR A 859 17.62 -6.27 -3.15
C TYR A 859 17.82 -4.87 -2.52
N SER A 860 18.99 -4.25 -2.70
CA SER A 860 19.30 -2.93 -2.09
C SER A 860 18.36 -1.81 -2.56
N ARG A 861 17.94 -1.85 -3.82
CA ARG A 861 17.01 -0.86 -4.38
C ARG A 861 15.58 -1.08 -3.92
N LEU A 862 15.18 -2.32 -3.72
CA LEU A 862 13.89 -2.66 -3.13
C LEU A 862 13.75 -2.04 -1.74
N ILE A 863 14.76 -2.25 -0.87
CA ILE A 863 14.77 -1.69 0.49
C ILE A 863 14.69 -0.16 0.47
N HIS A 864 15.51 0.49 -0.35
CA HIS A 864 15.50 1.94 -0.48
C HIS A 864 14.18 2.49 -1.05
N SER A 865 13.60 1.82 -2.05
CA SER A 865 12.30 2.20 -2.60
C SER A 865 11.19 2.04 -1.57
N TRP A 866 11.28 1.06 -0.69
CA TRP A 866 10.31 0.86 0.39
C TRP A 866 10.47 1.92 1.48
N GLN A 867 11.70 2.21 1.93
CA GLN A 867 12.00 3.24 2.94
C GLN A 867 11.43 4.62 2.53
N LEU A 868 11.61 4.99 1.25
CA LEU A 868 11.04 6.22 0.68
C LEU A 868 9.51 6.27 0.74
N ARG A 869 8.83 5.12 0.62
CA ARG A 869 7.36 5.06 0.65
C ARG A 869 6.82 5.10 2.08
N SER A 870 7.55 4.52 3.03
CA SER A 870 7.16 4.46 4.45
C SER A 870 7.53 5.73 5.24
N GLY A 871 8.20 6.70 4.62
CA GLY A 871 8.55 7.99 5.26
C GLY A 871 9.65 7.91 6.34
N ASN A 872 10.34 6.76 6.46
CA ASN A 872 11.35 6.52 7.49
C ASN A 872 12.76 6.43 6.89
N GLU A 873 13.66 7.31 7.32
CA GLU A 873 15.07 7.31 6.91
C GLU A 873 15.92 6.34 7.75
N GLY A 874 15.73 5.03 7.59
CA GLY A 874 16.66 4.03 8.15
C GLY A 874 18.03 4.03 7.45
N GLU A 875 19.09 3.61 8.15
CA GLU A 875 20.44 3.47 7.59
C GLU A 875 20.66 2.15 6.82
N LEU A 876 19.87 1.11 7.09
CA LEU A 876 20.04 -0.22 6.49
C LEU A 876 19.66 -0.24 4.99
N GLY A 877 20.52 -0.80 4.15
CA GLY A 877 20.19 -1.13 2.74
C GLY A 877 20.24 0.04 1.75
N ARG A 878 20.80 1.20 2.12
CA ARG A 878 20.94 2.33 1.18
C ARG A 878 21.86 1.95 0.01
N PRO A 879 21.40 2.06 -1.25
CA PRO A 879 22.23 1.79 -2.41
C PRO A 879 23.38 2.79 -2.47
N THR A 880 24.59 2.30 -2.74
CA THR A 880 25.79 3.13 -2.85
C THR A 880 25.63 4.12 -4.02
N ARG A 881 25.97 5.39 -3.78
CA ARG A 881 25.93 6.43 -4.83
C ARG A 881 27.29 6.52 -5.49
N HIS A 882 27.29 6.41 -6.82
CA HIS A 882 28.47 6.56 -7.66
C HIS A 882 28.43 7.94 -8.31
N LYS A 883 29.27 8.85 -7.82
CA LYS A 883 29.41 10.20 -8.39
C LYS A 883 30.33 10.15 -9.60
N VAL A 884 29.86 10.64 -10.74
CA VAL A 884 30.59 10.62 -12.00
C VAL A 884 30.61 12.00 -12.64
N ARG A 885 31.80 12.45 -13.01
CA ARG A 885 32.03 13.73 -13.69
C ARG A 885 32.05 13.57 -15.20
N ILE A 886 31.25 14.37 -15.91
CA ILE A 886 31.10 14.29 -17.37
C ILE A 886 31.24 15.66 -18.05
N SER A 887 31.68 15.65 -19.31
CA SER A 887 31.83 16.87 -20.11
C SER A 887 30.65 17.06 -21.07
N ARG A 888 30.03 18.25 -21.07
CA ARG A 888 28.96 18.59 -22.02
C ARG A 888 29.39 18.50 -23.49
N LYS A 889 30.66 18.78 -23.79
CA LYS A 889 31.20 18.79 -25.16
C LYS A 889 31.18 17.40 -25.82
N MET A 890 31.31 16.33 -25.03
CA MET A 890 31.43 14.95 -25.52
C MET A 890 30.41 14.02 -24.87
N MET A 891 29.16 14.48 -24.76
CA MET A 891 28.09 13.80 -24.01
C MET A 891 27.93 12.32 -24.36
N LEU A 892 27.81 11.96 -25.65
CA LEU A 892 27.61 10.59 -26.08
C LEU A 892 28.81 9.68 -25.71
N GLN A 893 30.04 10.13 -25.95
CA GLN A 893 31.24 9.36 -25.66
C GLN A 893 31.45 9.18 -24.15
N SER A 894 31.21 10.23 -23.37
CA SER A 894 31.22 10.16 -21.91
C SER A 894 30.17 9.17 -21.42
N ALA A 895 28.94 9.24 -21.93
CA ALA A 895 27.87 8.32 -21.55
C ALA A 895 28.19 6.85 -21.86
N MET A 896 28.79 6.56 -23.02
CA MET A 896 29.21 5.20 -23.37
C MET A 896 30.24 4.64 -22.38
N LYS A 897 31.23 5.46 -21.98
CA LYS A 897 32.23 5.07 -20.99
C LYS A 897 31.63 4.85 -19.61
N VAL A 898 30.66 5.68 -19.20
CA VAL A 898 29.92 5.50 -17.94
C VAL A 898 29.13 4.19 -17.93
N LEU A 899 28.45 3.87 -19.03
CA LEU A 899 27.68 2.62 -19.17
C LEU A 899 28.57 1.37 -19.23
N GLU A 900 29.81 1.51 -19.70
CA GLU A 900 30.79 0.42 -19.71
C GLU A 900 31.30 0.11 -18.30
N LEU A 901 31.60 1.14 -17.49
CA LEU A 901 32.14 0.98 -16.14
C LEU A 901 31.06 0.67 -15.08
N TYR A 902 29.94 1.38 -15.13
CA TYR A 902 28.92 1.37 -14.07
C TYR A 902 27.56 0.83 -14.52
N GLY A 903 27.38 0.53 -15.82
CA GLY A 903 26.08 0.12 -16.37
C GLY A 903 25.47 -1.10 -15.67
N THR A 904 26.31 -2.07 -15.29
CA THR A 904 25.89 -3.31 -14.62
C THR A 904 25.99 -3.26 -13.09
N THR A 905 26.49 -2.16 -12.52
CA THR A 905 26.67 -2.03 -11.06
C THR A 905 25.35 -1.67 -10.36
N PRO A 906 25.07 -2.21 -9.17
CA PRO A 906 23.77 -2.00 -8.51
C PRO A 906 23.59 -0.60 -7.90
N GLY A 907 24.69 0.14 -7.62
CA GLY A 907 24.61 1.46 -7.00
C GLY A 907 23.98 2.53 -7.89
N ILE A 908 23.48 3.63 -7.32
CA ILE A 908 22.80 4.74 -8.04
C ILE A 908 23.83 5.66 -8.69
N LEU A 909 23.61 6.07 -9.94
CA LEU A 909 24.45 7.06 -10.62
C LEU A 909 24.03 8.48 -10.24
N GLU A 910 25.02 9.31 -9.91
CA GLU A 910 24.88 10.74 -9.66
C GLU A 910 25.86 11.50 -10.57
N ILE A 911 25.33 12.43 -11.36
CA ILE A 911 26.10 13.11 -12.39
C ILE A 911 26.48 14.52 -11.94
N GLU A 912 27.73 14.90 -12.25
CA GLU A 912 28.30 16.23 -12.08
C GLU A 912 28.92 16.68 -13.41
N TYR A 913 28.64 17.90 -13.85
CA TYR A 913 29.23 18.46 -15.06
C TYR A 913 30.55 19.17 -14.74
N PHE A 914 31.55 19.04 -15.61
CA PHE A 914 32.76 19.85 -15.49
C PHE A 914 32.41 21.34 -15.54
N ASP A 915 33.08 22.13 -14.70
CA ASP A 915 32.96 23.59 -14.59
C ASP A 915 31.59 24.09 -14.10
N GLU A 916 30.77 23.22 -13.49
CA GLU A 916 29.48 23.57 -12.85
C GLU A 916 29.48 23.23 -11.35
N VAL A 917 28.81 24.05 -10.54
CA VAL A 917 28.79 23.90 -9.08
C VAL A 917 27.63 22.99 -8.61
N GLY A 918 26.61 22.80 -9.45
CA GLY A 918 25.43 21.99 -9.15
C GLY A 918 25.67 20.48 -9.33
N SER A 919 25.41 19.69 -8.27
CA SER A 919 25.36 18.23 -8.31
C SER A 919 24.02 17.70 -7.80
N GLY A 920 23.62 16.49 -8.18
CA GLY A 920 22.46 15.80 -7.61
C GLY A 920 21.44 15.34 -8.64
N LEU A 921 20.15 15.35 -8.27
CA LEU A 921 19.07 14.77 -9.08
C LEU A 921 18.83 15.55 -10.39
N GLY A 922 18.84 16.88 -10.36
CA GLY A 922 18.63 17.74 -11.54
C GLY A 922 19.64 17.47 -12.67
N PRO A 923 20.96 17.62 -12.42
CA PRO A 923 21.99 17.30 -13.41
C PRO A 923 21.92 15.86 -13.94
N THR A 924 21.55 14.92 -13.07
CA THR A 924 21.35 13.52 -13.44
C THR A 924 20.17 13.32 -14.39
N LEU A 925 19.02 13.98 -14.15
CA LEU A 925 17.86 13.93 -15.04
C LEU A 925 18.16 14.57 -16.40
N GLU A 926 18.90 15.69 -16.41
CA GLU A 926 19.34 16.31 -17.66
C GLU A 926 20.27 15.38 -18.44
N PHE A 927 21.17 14.66 -17.77
CA PHE A 927 22.06 13.70 -18.42
C PHE A 927 21.28 12.62 -19.18
N TYR A 928 20.29 11.98 -18.54
CA TYR A 928 19.46 10.97 -19.20
C TYR A 928 18.65 11.56 -20.37
N SER A 929 18.14 12.78 -20.23
CA SER A 929 17.40 13.48 -21.29
C SER A 929 18.30 13.82 -22.48
N THR A 930 19.51 14.34 -22.22
CA THR A 930 20.45 14.77 -23.24
C THR A 930 21.05 13.58 -23.98
N VAL A 931 21.43 12.53 -23.27
CA VAL A 931 21.93 11.28 -23.88
C VAL A 931 20.84 10.64 -24.75
N SER A 932 19.57 10.68 -24.33
CA SER A 932 18.46 10.22 -25.17
C SER A 932 18.42 10.96 -26.52
N LYS A 933 18.58 12.29 -26.51
CA LYS A 933 18.67 13.10 -27.73
C LYS A 933 19.92 12.77 -28.56
N GLU A 934 21.07 12.56 -27.93
CA GLU A 934 22.32 12.21 -28.61
C GLU A 934 22.21 10.92 -29.45
N PHE A 935 21.48 9.91 -28.95
CA PHE A 935 21.20 8.68 -29.70
C PHE A 935 20.30 8.91 -30.94
N CYS A 936 19.63 10.06 -31.04
CA CYS A 936 18.76 10.43 -32.17
C CYS A 936 19.49 11.26 -33.24
N LYS A 937 20.81 11.49 -33.13
CA LYS A 937 21.57 12.29 -34.12
C LYS A 937 21.61 11.61 -35.49
N LYS A 938 21.29 12.38 -36.55
CA LYS A 938 21.30 11.91 -37.95
C LYS A 938 22.64 11.32 -38.37
N LYS A 939 23.76 11.88 -37.87
CA LYS A 939 25.12 11.42 -38.17
C LYS A 939 25.43 9.99 -37.74
N LEU A 940 24.69 9.45 -36.75
CA LEU A 940 24.89 8.09 -36.25
C LEU A 940 24.26 7.02 -37.15
N LYS A 941 23.33 7.42 -38.04
CA LYS A 941 22.60 6.52 -38.96
C LYS A 941 21.94 5.31 -38.28
N LEU A 942 21.49 5.48 -37.03
CA LEU A 942 20.78 4.41 -36.28
C LEU A 942 19.33 4.26 -36.75
N TRP A 943 18.65 5.39 -36.97
CA TRP A 943 17.23 5.46 -37.26
C TRP A 943 16.98 5.82 -38.73
N ARG A 944 15.79 5.49 -39.23
CA ARG A 944 15.33 5.97 -40.54
C ARG A 944 15.27 7.50 -40.56
N PRO A 945 15.69 8.14 -41.66
CA PRO A 945 15.71 9.59 -41.75
C PRO A 945 14.29 10.17 -41.82
N ASP A 946 14.11 11.34 -41.23
CA ASP A 946 12.94 12.20 -41.39
C ASP A 946 13.25 13.35 -42.38
N GLU A 947 12.22 14.10 -42.79
CA GLU A 947 12.36 15.23 -43.72
C GLU A 947 12.75 16.54 -43.05
N THR A 948 12.90 16.54 -41.73
CA THR A 948 13.23 17.75 -40.97
C THR A 948 14.64 18.21 -41.32
N GLN A 949 14.90 19.52 -41.22
CA GLN A 949 16.25 20.07 -41.38
C GLN A 949 17.08 19.99 -40.08
N ASP A 950 16.50 19.48 -39.00
CA ASP A 950 17.13 19.42 -37.68
C ASP A 950 18.30 18.43 -37.63
N GLU A 951 19.23 18.62 -36.68
CA GLU A 951 20.36 17.70 -36.45
C GLU A 951 19.90 16.32 -35.94
N TYR A 952 18.74 16.29 -35.27
CA TYR A 952 18.15 15.13 -34.61
C TYR A 952 16.95 14.61 -35.40
N ILE A 953 16.66 13.31 -35.26
CA ILE A 953 15.53 12.66 -35.91
C ILE A 953 14.30 12.74 -35.00
N TYR A 954 13.24 13.37 -35.50
CA TYR A 954 11.93 13.48 -34.87
C TYR A 954 10.88 12.86 -35.81
N ASN A 955 10.80 11.52 -35.81
CA ASN A 955 9.78 10.85 -36.62
C ASN A 955 8.43 10.82 -35.88
N LEU A 956 7.38 11.34 -36.52
CA LEU A 956 5.99 11.26 -36.04
C LEU A 956 5.53 9.81 -35.90
N GLN A 957 6.01 8.92 -36.76
CA GLN A 957 5.73 7.49 -36.70
C GLN A 957 6.63 6.75 -35.68
N GLY A 958 7.50 7.47 -34.98
CA GLY A 958 8.45 6.90 -34.03
C GLY A 958 9.76 6.43 -34.67
N LEU A 959 10.78 6.28 -33.83
CA LEU A 959 12.11 5.83 -34.17
C LEU A 959 12.05 4.35 -34.57
N PHE A 960 12.47 4.07 -35.80
CA PHE A 960 12.58 2.72 -36.34
C PHE A 960 13.99 2.52 -36.94
N PRO A 961 14.65 1.37 -36.71
CA PRO A 961 16.02 1.16 -37.17
C PRO A 961 16.19 1.24 -38.70
N MET A 962 17.35 1.73 -39.13
CA MET A 962 17.76 1.66 -40.54
C MET A 962 18.15 0.23 -40.92
N VAL A 963 17.84 -0.18 -42.16
CA VAL A 963 18.19 -1.50 -42.71
C VAL A 963 19.71 -1.64 -42.85
N LEU A 964 20.26 -2.76 -42.38
CA LEU A 964 21.66 -3.15 -42.58
C LEU A 964 21.78 -4.34 -43.54
N SER A 965 22.65 -4.21 -44.53
CA SER A 965 23.02 -5.32 -45.42
C SER A 965 24.01 -6.29 -44.76
N LYS A 966 24.05 -7.53 -45.24
CA LYS A 966 25.00 -8.56 -44.77
C LYS A 966 26.46 -8.11 -44.86
N GLN A 967 26.82 -7.35 -45.91
CA GLN A 967 28.17 -6.80 -46.09
C GLN A 967 28.45 -5.69 -45.06
N GLN A 968 27.48 -4.81 -44.81
CA GLN A 968 27.63 -3.73 -43.83
C GLN A 968 27.79 -4.26 -42.40
N ILE A 969 27.11 -5.34 -42.02
CA ILE A 969 27.25 -5.95 -40.68
C ILE A 969 28.72 -6.29 -40.36
N THR A 970 29.46 -6.79 -41.35
CA THR A 970 30.87 -7.15 -41.18
C THR A 970 31.83 -5.96 -41.22
N SER A 971 31.39 -4.81 -41.73
CA SER A 971 32.20 -3.59 -41.83
C SER A 971 32.42 -2.92 -40.46
N GLU A 972 33.51 -2.16 -40.34
CA GLU A 972 33.80 -1.29 -39.19
C GLU A 972 32.60 -0.41 -38.80
N ASN A 973 31.92 0.18 -39.78
CA ASN A 973 30.77 1.05 -39.56
C ASN A 973 29.54 0.27 -39.05
N GLY A 974 29.28 -0.94 -39.56
CA GLY A 974 28.19 -1.77 -39.07
C GLY A 974 28.42 -2.28 -37.65
N LYS A 975 29.65 -2.68 -37.32
CA LYS A 975 30.04 -3.04 -35.94
C LYS A 975 29.81 -1.87 -34.97
N LYS A 976 30.14 -0.64 -35.38
CA LYS A 976 29.84 0.57 -34.59
C LYS A 976 28.34 0.77 -34.38
N ILE A 977 27.50 0.59 -35.40
CA ILE A 977 26.03 0.67 -35.27
C ILE A 977 25.51 -0.37 -34.27
N LEU A 978 25.97 -1.63 -34.36
CA LEU A 978 25.58 -2.67 -33.41
C LEU A 978 26.04 -2.36 -31.98
N TYR A 979 27.24 -1.80 -31.81
CA TYR A 979 27.73 -1.33 -30.52
C TYR A 979 26.88 -0.19 -29.95
N PHE A 980 26.41 0.75 -30.78
CA PHE A 980 25.47 1.78 -30.37
C PHE A 980 24.13 1.20 -29.93
N PHE A 981 23.55 0.24 -30.66
CA PHE A 981 22.31 -0.44 -30.24
C PHE A 981 22.46 -1.22 -28.93
N SER A 982 23.60 -1.90 -28.73
CA SER A 982 23.90 -2.58 -27.46
C SER A 982 24.06 -1.58 -26.31
N SER A 983 24.72 -0.46 -26.56
CA SER A 983 24.87 0.61 -25.55
C SER A 983 23.54 1.30 -25.24
N LEU A 984 22.67 1.46 -26.24
CA LEU A 984 21.32 1.97 -26.08
C LEU A 984 20.46 1.03 -25.20
N GLY A 985 20.54 -0.28 -25.44
CA GLY A 985 19.87 -1.28 -24.59
C GLY A 985 20.31 -1.17 -23.13
N LYS A 986 21.63 -1.09 -22.89
CA LYS A 986 22.19 -0.86 -21.54
C LYS A 986 21.70 0.45 -20.94
N PHE A 987 21.69 1.53 -21.71
CA PHE A 987 21.27 2.85 -21.27
C PHE A 987 19.81 2.87 -20.79
N ILE A 988 18.90 2.27 -21.56
CA ILE A 988 17.48 2.20 -21.21
C ILE A 988 17.26 1.34 -19.97
N ALA A 989 17.88 0.15 -19.91
CA ALA A 989 17.79 -0.72 -18.73
C ALA A 989 18.32 0.01 -17.48
N ARG A 990 19.43 0.73 -17.63
CA ARG A 990 20.03 1.52 -16.56
C ARG A 990 19.11 2.66 -16.10
N ALA A 991 18.50 3.38 -17.03
CA ALA A 991 17.56 4.45 -16.70
C ALA A 991 16.33 3.93 -15.96
N LEU A 992 15.78 2.79 -16.38
CA LEU A 992 14.68 2.11 -15.69
C LEU A 992 15.07 1.73 -14.26
N LEU A 993 16.25 1.13 -14.09
CA LEU A 993 16.77 0.72 -12.78
C LEU A 993 16.93 1.92 -11.83
N ASP A 994 17.45 3.04 -12.34
CA ASP A 994 17.61 4.31 -11.60
C ASP A 994 16.30 5.11 -11.44
N SER A 995 15.17 4.60 -11.96
CA SER A 995 13.89 5.30 -12.00
C SER A 995 14.01 6.70 -12.60
N ARG A 996 14.71 6.81 -13.74
CA ARG A 996 14.99 8.05 -14.46
C ARG A 996 14.17 8.13 -15.74
N LEU A 997 13.69 9.33 -16.04
CA LEU A 997 12.95 9.62 -17.26
C LEU A 997 13.93 9.69 -18.44
N ILE A 998 13.72 8.84 -19.44
CA ILE A 998 14.40 8.91 -20.75
C ILE A 998 13.55 9.71 -21.73
N ASP A 999 14.02 9.98 -22.96
CA ASP A 999 13.23 10.69 -23.99
C ASP A 999 13.20 10.01 -25.38
N PHE A 1000 12.73 8.76 -25.48
CA PHE A 1000 12.59 8.08 -26.76
C PHE A 1000 11.13 7.97 -27.23
N ASN A 1001 10.90 8.22 -28.52
CA ASN A 1001 9.64 7.95 -29.20
C ASN A 1001 9.80 6.71 -30.09
N PHE A 1002 9.91 5.51 -29.53
CA PHE A 1002 10.07 4.28 -30.33
C PHE A 1002 8.79 3.92 -31.07
N ASN A 1003 8.93 3.42 -32.30
CA ASN A 1003 7.80 2.87 -33.03
C ASN A 1003 7.30 1.57 -32.34
N PRO A 1004 5.98 1.40 -32.11
CA PRO A 1004 5.42 0.22 -31.46
C PRO A 1004 5.78 -1.11 -32.13
N ILE A 1005 5.94 -1.14 -33.47
CA ILE A 1005 6.32 -2.34 -34.23
C ILE A 1005 7.75 -2.77 -33.88
N PHE A 1006 8.66 -1.82 -33.66
CA PHE A 1006 10.01 -2.14 -33.21
C PHE A 1006 9.98 -2.81 -31.83
N LEU A 1007 9.14 -2.31 -30.91
CA LEU A 1007 8.96 -2.87 -29.57
C LEU A 1007 8.29 -4.24 -29.58
N GLU A 1008 7.28 -4.43 -30.44
CA GLU A 1008 6.65 -5.73 -30.65
C GLU A 1008 7.66 -6.75 -31.20
N LEU A 1009 8.49 -6.33 -32.15
CA LEU A 1009 9.51 -7.19 -32.75
C LEU A 1009 10.53 -7.69 -31.71
N ILE A 1010 11.09 -6.79 -30.89
CA ILE A 1010 12.07 -7.18 -29.86
C ILE A 1010 11.45 -8.10 -28.80
N GLN A 1011 10.17 -7.90 -28.43
CA GLN A 1011 9.45 -8.81 -27.53
C GLN A 1011 9.30 -10.20 -28.15
N MET A 1012 8.86 -10.30 -29.40
CA MET A 1012 8.68 -11.58 -30.09
C MET A 1012 10.00 -12.35 -30.26
N ILE A 1013 11.10 -11.63 -30.56
CA ILE A 1013 12.45 -12.22 -30.66
C ILE A 1013 12.90 -12.75 -29.29
N ASN A 1014 12.72 -11.97 -28.22
CA ASN A 1014 13.13 -12.37 -26.88
C ASN A 1014 12.34 -13.59 -26.36
N LEU A 1015 11.06 -13.72 -26.73
CA LEU A 1015 10.23 -14.89 -26.41
C LEU A 1015 10.60 -16.16 -27.22
N GLY A 1016 11.58 -16.08 -28.11
CA GLY A 1016 11.98 -17.21 -28.96
C GLY A 1016 10.96 -17.57 -30.03
N THR A 1017 10.10 -16.62 -30.43
CA THR A 1017 9.07 -16.87 -31.45
C THR A 1017 9.72 -17.24 -32.78
N SER A 1018 9.18 -18.27 -33.45
CA SER A 1018 9.69 -18.68 -34.77
C SER A 1018 9.66 -17.54 -35.77
N HIS A 1019 10.77 -17.33 -36.51
CA HIS A 1019 10.88 -16.28 -37.53
C HIS A 1019 9.72 -16.31 -38.54
N LYS A 1020 9.20 -17.49 -38.89
CA LYS A 1020 8.06 -17.62 -39.82
C LYS A 1020 6.79 -16.96 -39.28
N LEU A 1021 6.52 -17.10 -37.97
CA LEU A 1021 5.36 -16.49 -37.31
C LEU A 1021 5.53 -14.98 -37.17
N ILE A 1022 6.75 -14.53 -36.84
CA ILE A 1022 7.08 -13.10 -36.77
C ILE A 1022 6.81 -12.44 -38.13
N ILE A 1023 7.35 -13.03 -39.21
CA ILE A 1023 7.17 -12.51 -40.57
C ILE A 1023 5.69 -12.46 -40.94
N LYS A 1024 4.93 -13.53 -40.71
CA LYS A 1024 3.49 -13.57 -41.01
C LYS A 1024 2.71 -12.46 -40.28
N LYS A 1025 3.10 -12.10 -39.06
CA LYS A 1025 2.43 -11.10 -38.24
C LYS A 1025 2.87 -9.67 -38.58
N ILE A 1026 4.18 -9.45 -38.76
CA ILE A 1026 4.78 -8.12 -38.88
C ILE A 1026 4.90 -7.67 -40.33
N ALA A 1027 5.27 -8.55 -41.25
CA ALA A 1027 5.59 -8.21 -42.64
C ALA A 1027 4.33 -8.09 -43.51
N ASN A 1028 3.56 -7.02 -43.27
CA ASN A 1028 2.40 -6.64 -44.05
C ASN A 1028 2.44 -5.15 -44.41
N LEU A 1029 1.61 -4.75 -45.37
CA LEU A 1029 1.57 -3.38 -45.89
C LEU A 1029 1.06 -2.37 -44.83
N GLU A 1030 0.12 -2.78 -43.98
CA GLU A 1030 -0.44 -1.94 -42.91
C GLU A 1030 0.64 -1.54 -41.89
N ASN A 1031 1.44 -2.50 -41.41
CA ASN A 1031 2.55 -2.23 -40.51
C ASN A 1031 3.66 -1.43 -41.21
N LEU A 1032 3.87 -1.65 -42.51
CA LEU A 1032 4.80 -0.80 -43.27
C LEU A 1032 4.32 0.65 -43.28
N ALA A 1033 3.02 0.90 -43.44
CA ALA A 1033 2.46 2.25 -43.42
C ALA A 1033 2.68 2.95 -42.06
N LEU A 1034 2.71 2.20 -40.96
CA LEU A 1034 3.03 2.69 -39.61
C LEU A 1034 4.52 2.98 -39.39
N VAL A 1035 5.42 2.54 -40.27
CA VAL A 1035 6.88 2.75 -40.16
C VAL A 1035 7.40 3.72 -41.22
N ASP A 1036 6.86 3.62 -42.44
CA ASP A 1036 7.23 4.41 -43.60
C ASP A 1036 6.02 4.56 -44.54
N ILE A 1037 5.22 5.58 -44.25
CA ILE A 1037 4.00 5.89 -45.01
C ILE A 1037 4.28 6.13 -46.50
N LYS A 1038 5.46 6.66 -46.85
CA LYS A 1038 5.80 6.98 -48.24
C LYS A 1038 6.06 5.74 -49.05
N LEU A 1039 6.82 4.81 -48.48
CA LEU A 1039 7.08 3.54 -49.12
C LEU A 1039 5.79 2.73 -49.28
N ALA A 1040 4.94 2.69 -48.24
CA ALA A 1040 3.63 2.04 -48.31
C ALA A 1040 2.74 2.64 -49.41
N ASN A 1041 2.57 3.98 -49.45
CA ASN A 1041 1.80 4.67 -50.48
C ASN A 1041 2.38 4.45 -51.89
N SER A 1042 3.70 4.30 -52.02
CA SER A 1042 4.33 3.99 -53.31
C SER A 1042 3.98 2.59 -53.80
N PHE A 1043 3.87 1.60 -52.90
CA PHE A 1043 3.45 0.25 -53.24
C PHE A 1043 1.96 0.18 -53.57
N GLU A 1044 1.10 0.90 -52.84
CA GLU A 1044 -0.32 1.02 -53.18
C GLU A 1044 -0.51 1.57 -54.59
N LYS A 1045 0.22 2.63 -54.95
CA LYS A 1045 0.21 3.21 -56.30
C LYS A 1045 0.75 2.26 -57.36
N LEU A 1046 1.77 1.44 -57.05
CA LEU A 1046 2.28 0.43 -57.99
C LEU A 1046 1.27 -0.69 -58.25
N ILE A 1047 0.57 -1.13 -57.20
CA ILE A 1047 -0.52 -2.10 -57.31
C ILE A 1047 -1.67 -1.52 -58.12
N GLU A 1048 -2.04 -0.25 -57.87
CA GLU A 1048 -3.06 0.46 -58.66
C GLU A 1048 -2.64 0.60 -60.14
N TYR A 1049 -1.38 0.96 -60.40
CA TYR A 1049 -0.82 1.10 -61.75
C TYR A 1049 -0.86 -0.21 -62.54
N ARG A 1050 -0.55 -1.34 -61.87
CA ARG A 1050 -0.73 -2.70 -62.43
C ARG A 1050 -2.18 -3.01 -62.73
N ASN A 1051 -3.08 -2.71 -61.79
CA ASN A 1051 -4.53 -2.97 -61.93
C ASN A 1051 -5.18 -2.14 -63.04
N GLN A 1052 -4.61 -0.98 -63.38
CA GLN A 1052 -4.98 -0.18 -64.54
C GLN A 1052 -4.48 -0.76 -65.89
N GLY A 1053 -3.80 -1.91 -65.88
CA GLY A 1053 -3.33 -2.63 -67.09
C GLY A 1053 -2.05 -2.06 -67.70
N LYS A 1054 -1.29 -1.23 -66.97
CA LYS A 1054 -0.04 -0.63 -67.46
C LYS A 1054 1.17 -1.53 -67.17
N SER A 1055 2.23 -1.42 -67.99
CA SER A 1055 3.43 -2.25 -67.84
C SER A 1055 4.38 -1.67 -66.80
N ILE A 1056 4.65 -2.41 -65.71
CA ILE A 1056 5.64 -2.02 -64.69
C ILE A 1056 7.08 -2.10 -65.22
N ASP A 1057 7.33 -2.89 -66.26
CA ASP A 1057 8.65 -3.05 -66.88
C ASP A 1057 9.24 -1.71 -67.36
N GLU A 1058 8.37 -0.78 -67.77
CA GLU A 1058 8.72 0.56 -68.25
C GLU A 1058 9.28 1.46 -67.15
N LEU A 1059 8.99 1.16 -65.88
CA LEU A 1059 9.49 1.92 -64.73
C LEU A 1059 10.94 1.57 -64.38
N GLY A 1060 11.53 0.54 -65.01
CA GLY A 1060 12.94 0.18 -64.85
C GLY A 1060 13.35 -0.25 -63.44
N LEU A 1061 12.38 -0.68 -62.61
CA LEU A 1061 12.62 -1.06 -61.22
C LEU A 1061 13.52 -2.29 -61.11
N SER A 1062 14.47 -2.23 -60.17
CA SER A 1062 15.43 -3.29 -59.89
C SER A 1062 15.11 -3.96 -58.55
N TYR A 1063 15.49 -5.23 -58.38
CA TYR A 1063 15.34 -5.96 -57.10
C TYR A 1063 16.34 -5.45 -56.03
N ILE A 1064 16.14 -4.22 -55.58
CA ILE A 1064 16.95 -3.50 -54.59
C ILE A 1064 15.98 -2.86 -53.59
N ILE A 1065 16.40 -2.70 -52.34
CA ILE A 1065 15.59 -1.97 -51.35
C ILE A 1065 15.58 -0.48 -51.67
N PRO A 1066 14.39 0.14 -51.85
CA PRO A 1066 14.28 1.58 -52.02
C PRO A 1066 14.97 2.33 -50.86
N GLY A 1067 15.90 3.23 -51.19
CA GLY A 1067 16.69 3.97 -50.19
C GLY A 1067 17.92 3.25 -49.64
N CYS A 1068 18.19 2.00 -50.03
CA CYS A 1068 19.42 1.28 -49.65
C CYS A 1068 19.98 0.47 -50.83
N GLU A 1069 20.73 1.14 -51.70
CA GLU A 1069 21.32 0.56 -52.92
C GLU A 1069 22.30 -0.60 -52.64
N SER A 1070 22.87 -0.65 -51.43
CA SER A 1070 23.77 -1.71 -51.00
C SER A 1070 23.06 -3.05 -50.70
N TYR A 1071 21.72 -3.07 -50.61
CA TYR A 1071 20.96 -4.27 -50.30
C TYR A 1071 20.23 -4.80 -51.54
N SER A 1072 20.85 -5.77 -52.22
CA SER A 1072 20.24 -6.49 -53.35
C SER A 1072 19.31 -7.61 -52.86
N LEU A 1073 18.07 -7.60 -53.35
CA LEU A 1073 17.05 -8.63 -53.14
C LEU A 1073 17.09 -9.72 -54.24
N GLY A 1074 17.85 -9.48 -55.31
CA GLY A 1074 17.98 -10.33 -56.49
C GLY A 1074 18.60 -9.56 -57.67
N LYS A 1075 18.84 -10.26 -58.79
CA LYS A 1075 19.39 -9.69 -60.04
C LYS A 1075 18.33 -9.43 -61.13
N ASN A 1076 17.08 -9.78 -60.86
CA ASN A 1076 16.00 -9.68 -61.84
C ASN A 1076 15.45 -8.24 -61.93
N LYS A 1077 14.82 -7.90 -63.06
CA LYS A 1077 14.00 -6.68 -63.19
C LYS A 1077 12.62 -6.94 -62.61
N VAL A 1078 11.99 -5.90 -62.06
CA VAL A 1078 10.61 -6.01 -61.56
C VAL A 1078 9.64 -5.94 -62.74
N THR A 1079 8.75 -6.91 -62.82
CA THR A 1079 7.74 -7.08 -63.87
C THR A 1079 6.34 -7.24 -63.27
N ASN A 1080 5.30 -7.19 -64.10
CA ASN A 1080 3.92 -7.40 -63.67
C ASN A 1080 3.67 -8.77 -63.00
N ASP A 1081 4.46 -9.78 -63.34
CA ASP A 1081 4.31 -11.14 -62.78
C ASP A 1081 5.02 -11.31 -61.43
N ASN A 1082 6.08 -10.54 -61.18
CA ASN A 1082 6.93 -10.68 -60.01
C ASN A 1082 6.81 -9.53 -58.99
N LEU A 1083 5.92 -8.55 -59.27
CA LEU A 1083 5.67 -7.39 -58.41
C LEU A 1083 5.28 -7.80 -56.98
N ASP A 1084 4.36 -8.75 -56.82
CA ASP A 1084 3.86 -9.16 -55.50
C ASP A 1084 4.99 -9.79 -54.66
N GLU A 1085 5.86 -10.58 -55.31
CA GLU A 1085 7.05 -11.15 -54.69
C GLU A 1085 8.07 -10.06 -54.32
N TYR A 1086 8.28 -9.08 -55.19
CA TYR A 1086 9.15 -7.93 -54.93
C TYR A 1086 8.64 -7.12 -53.72
N ILE A 1087 7.36 -6.75 -53.68
CA ILE A 1087 6.76 -5.99 -52.58
C ILE A 1087 6.90 -6.76 -51.27
N GLN A 1088 6.53 -8.04 -51.26
CA GLN A 1088 6.63 -8.87 -50.06
C GLN A 1088 8.07 -8.96 -49.55
N LYS A 1089 9.05 -9.19 -50.44
CA LYS A 1089 10.48 -9.22 -50.06
C LYS A 1089 10.98 -7.88 -49.52
N VAL A 1090 10.57 -6.75 -50.12
CA VAL A 1090 10.95 -5.42 -49.61
C VAL A 1090 10.37 -5.20 -48.22
N ILE A 1091 9.10 -5.56 -47.98
CA ILE A 1091 8.45 -5.45 -46.67
C ILE A 1091 9.18 -6.33 -45.63
N GLU A 1092 9.45 -7.59 -45.96
CA GLU A 1092 10.14 -8.54 -45.06
C GLU A 1092 11.53 -8.06 -44.66
N VAL A 1093 12.31 -7.52 -45.60
CA VAL A 1093 13.63 -6.99 -45.25
C VAL A 1093 13.53 -5.68 -44.49
N SER A 1094 12.61 -4.80 -44.87
CA SER A 1094 12.44 -3.49 -44.25
C SER A 1094 11.98 -3.57 -42.80
N LEU A 1095 11.12 -4.55 -42.47
CA LEU A 1095 10.51 -4.68 -41.14
C LEU A 1095 11.14 -5.78 -40.28
N PHE A 1096 11.89 -6.73 -40.87
CA PHE A 1096 12.46 -7.84 -40.11
C PHE A 1096 13.92 -8.15 -40.45
N HIS A 1097 14.21 -8.74 -41.62
CA HIS A 1097 15.53 -9.31 -41.89
C HIS A 1097 16.67 -8.27 -41.85
N GLY A 1098 16.39 -7.04 -42.30
CA GLY A 1098 17.36 -5.95 -42.34
C GLY A 1098 17.67 -5.31 -40.98
N ILE A 1099 16.86 -5.58 -39.97
CA ILE A 1099 16.99 -4.96 -38.64
C ILE A 1099 17.21 -5.96 -37.50
N LEU A 1100 17.07 -7.27 -37.78
CA LEU A 1100 17.26 -8.34 -36.81
C LEU A 1100 18.59 -8.26 -36.02
N PRO A 1101 19.76 -7.97 -36.64
CA PRO A 1101 21.02 -7.80 -35.89
C PRO A 1101 20.97 -6.65 -34.86
N GLN A 1102 20.35 -5.53 -35.22
CA GLN A 1102 20.18 -4.35 -34.36
C GLN A 1102 19.26 -4.69 -33.18
N CYS A 1103 18.15 -5.39 -33.44
CA CYS A 1103 17.23 -5.86 -32.41
C CYS A 1103 17.93 -6.80 -31.40
N LYS A 1104 18.74 -7.75 -31.89
CA LYS A 1104 19.51 -8.65 -31.02
C LYS A 1104 20.53 -7.88 -30.19
N ALA A 1105 21.31 -6.99 -30.82
CA ALA A 1105 22.29 -6.17 -30.11
C ALA A 1105 21.65 -5.33 -29.00
N PHE A 1106 20.46 -4.77 -29.25
CA PHE A 1106 19.68 -4.05 -28.25
C PHE A 1106 19.25 -4.94 -27.07
N ILE A 1107 18.67 -6.11 -27.35
CA ILE A 1107 18.24 -7.08 -26.32
C ILE A 1107 19.44 -7.55 -25.48
N ASP A 1108 20.56 -7.88 -26.12
CA ASP A 1108 21.80 -8.31 -25.46
C ASP A 1108 22.38 -7.19 -24.59
N GLY A 1109 22.28 -5.94 -25.06
CA GLY A 1109 22.68 -4.76 -24.31
C GLY A 1109 21.84 -4.56 -23.06
N PHE A 1110 20.52 -4.60 -23.21
CA PHE A 1110 19.56 -4.45 -22.12
C PHE A 1110 19.74 -5.55 -21.06
N SER A 1111 19.84 -6.81 -21.52
CA SER A 1111 19.91 -7.99 -20.66
C SER A 1111 21.19 -8.10 -19.83
N LYS A 1112 22.21 -7.26 -20.10
CA LYS A 1112 23.39 -7.13 -19.25
C LYS A 1112 23.11 -6.44 -17.91
N VAL A 1113 22.04 -5.64 -17.82
CA VAL A 1113 21.64 -4.96 -16.58
C VAL A 1113 20.62 -5.81 -15.82
N PHE A 1114 19.51 -6.17 -16.47
CA PHE A 1114 18.56 -7.18 -15.99
C PHE A 1114 17.81 -7.79 -17.19
N PRO A 1115 17.24 -9.01 -17.07
CA PRO A 1115 16.65 -9.72 -18.20
C PRO A 1115 15.55 -8.93 -18.91
N PHE A 1116 15.68 -8.76 -20.24
CA PHE A 1116 14.64 -8.09 -21.05
C PHE A 1116 13.29 -8.82 -20.99
N GLY A 1117 13.29 -10.14 -20.75
CA GLY A 1117 12.09 -10.94 -20.57
C GLY A 1117 11.15 -10.45 -19.46
N ASN A 1118 11.66 -9.74 -18.45
CA ASN A 1118 10.81 -9.21 -17.38
C ASN A 1118 9.90 -8.06 -17.85
N LEU A 1119 10.20 -7.43 -19.00
CA LEU A 1119 9.34 -6.44 -19.65
C LEU A 1119 8.17 -7.06 -20.42
N SER A 1120 8.06 -8.39 -20.52
CA SER A 1120 6.94 -9.06 -21.21
C SER A 1120 5.59 -8.81 -20.56
N ILE A 1121 5.58 -8.30 -19.32
CA ILE A 1121 4.36 -7.90 -18.61
C ILE A 1121 3.72 -6.66 -19.22
N PHE A 1122 4.42 -5.89 -20.06
CA PHE A 1122 3.92 -4.68 -20.72
C PHE A 1122 3.61 -4.91 -22.20
N SER A 1123 2.56 -4.28 -22.70
CA SER A 1123 2.28 -4.23 -24.14
C SER A 1123 3.27 -3.31 -24.88
N PRO A 1124 3.46 -3.45 -26.21
CA PRO A 1124 4.34 -2.57 -26.98
C PRO A 1124 3.99 -1.08 -26.84
N SER A 1125 2.70 -0.74 -26.78
CA SER A 1125 2.23 0.63 -26.56
C SER A 1125 2.52 1.13 -25.14
N GLU A 1126 2.44 0.27 -24.13
CA GLU A 1126 2.83 0.63 -22.76
C GLU A 1126 4.35 0.78 -22.63
N LEU A 1127 5.13 -0.01 -23.36
CA LEU A 1127 6.58 0.17 -23.42
C LEU A 1127 6.98 1.45 -24.13
N SER A 1128 6.26 1.86 -25.19
CA SER A 1128 6.50 3.15 -25.82
C SER A 1128 6.22 4.28 -24.83
N ILE A 1129 5.17 4.15 -24.02
CA ILE A 1129 4.85 5.05 -22.91
C ILE A 1129 5.92 5.03 -21.80
N LEU A 1130 6.46 3.86 -21.43
CA LEU A 1130 7.51 3.74 -20.42
C LEU A 1130 8.84 4.37 -20.91
N PHE A 1131 9.13 4.24 -22.21
CA PHE A 1131 10.25 4.91 -22.89
C PHE A 1131 9.90 6.35 -23.30
N GLY A 1132 8.62 6.73 -23.10
CA GLY A 1132 7.86 7.99 -23.08
C GLY A 1132 7.49 8.72 -24.36
N SER A 1133 6.96 7.96 -25.29
CA SER A 1133 6.04 8.46 -26.32
C SER A 1133 4.73 9.10 -25.78
N LEU A 1134 4.64 9.47 -24.50
CA LEU A 1134 3.43 10.06 -23.92
C LEU A 1134 3.30 11.54 -24.31
N GLU A 1135 2.11 11.91 -24.78
CA GLU A 1135 1.70 13.31 -24.84
C GLU A 1135 1.18 13.75 -23.47
N GLU A 1136 1.69 14.87 -22.98
CA GLU A 1136 1.30 15.37 -21.66
C GLU A 1136 0.01 16.16 -21.74
N ASP A 1137 -0.96 15.74 -20.92
CA ASP A 1137 -2.20 16.49 -20.75
C ASP A 1137 -1.97 17.67 -19.79
N PHE A 1138 -1.91 18.86 -20.38
CA PHE A 1138 -1.83 20.17 -19.71
C PHE A 1138 -3.20 20.86 -19.68
N SER A 1139 -4.29 20.10 -19.63
CA SER A 1139 -5.61 20.67 -19.39
C SER A 1139 -5.70 21.37 -18.03
N TYR A 1140 -6.57 22.38 -17.94
CA TYR A 1140 -6.74 23.22 -16.76
C TYR A 1140 -6.94 22.41 -15.47
N ASN A 1141 -7.77 21.36 -15.52
CA ASN A 1141 -8.07 20.50 -14.37
C ASN A 1141 -6.85 19.71 -13.90
N VAL A 1142 -6.03 19.21 -14.83
CA VAL A 1142 -4.83 18.44 -14.49
C VAL A 1142 -3.79 19.34 -13.84
N ILE A 1143 -3.54 20.53 -14.38
CA ILE A 1143 -2.56 21.48 -13.82
C ILE A 1143 -3.00 22.01 -12.46
N SER A 1144 -4.28 22.35 -12.29
CA SER A 1144 -4.84 22.80 -11.00
C SER A 1144 -4.67 21.76 -9.88
N ASN A 1145 -4.77 20.48 -10.22
CA ASN A 1145 -4.52 19.38 -9.30
C ASN A 1145 -3.02 19.18 -9.01
N CYS A 1146 -2.14 19.53 -9.94
CA CYS A 1146 -0.68 19.42 -9.77
C CYS A 1146 -0.11 20.58 -8.93
N ILE A 1147 -0.72 21.77 -8.94
CA ILE A 1147 -0.17 22.94 -8.26
C ILE A 1147 -0.45 22.92 -6.75
N VAL A 1148 0.61 23.09 -5.98
CA VAL A 1148 0.60 23.40 -4.55
C VAL A 1148 1.14 24.82 -4.39
N ALA A 1149 0.31 25.75 -3.93
CA ALA A 1149 0.75 27.10 -3.60
C ALA A 1149 1.26 27.12 -2.15
N ASP A 1150 2.45 27.66 -1.93
CA ASP A 1150 3.09 27.70 -0.62
C ASP A 1150 3.93 28.98 -0.45
N HIS A 1151 4.38 29.27 0.78
CA HIS A 1151 5.30 30.36 1.10
C HIS A 1151 4.93 31.71 0.42
N GLY A 1152 3.71 32.21 0.70
CA GLY A 1152 3.26 33.54 0.26
C GLY A 1152 2.27 33.54 -0.92
N TYR A 1153 1.90 32.38 -1.46
CA TYR A 1153 0.76 32.23 -2.38
C TYR A 1153 -0.27 31.22 -1.86
N SER A 1154 -1.52 31.40 -2.28
CA SER A 1154 -2.63 30.47 -2.09
C SER A 1154 -3.22 30.06 -3.45
N LYS A 1155 -4.04 29.00 -3.50
CA LYS A 1155 -4.69 28.59 -4.77
C LYS A 1155 -5.63 29.66 -5.35
N GLU A 1156 -6.15 30.54 -4.50
CA GLU A 1156 -7.02 31.65 -4.88
C GLU A 1156 -6.25 32.84 -5.47
N SER A 1157 -4.93 32.89 -5.28
CA SER A 1157 -4.07 33.98 -5.71
C SER A 1157 -4.14 34.19 -7.23
N GLN A 1158 -4.32 35.45 -7.65
CA GLN A 1158 -4.57 35.79 -9.05
C GLN A 1158 -3.42 35.35 -9.98
N VAL A 1159 -2.17 35.44 -9.50
CA VAL A 1159 -0.98 35.01 -10.25
C VAL A 1159 -0.95 33.50 -10.48
N ILE A 1160 -1.48 32.69 -9.55
CA ILE A 1160 -1.60 31.24 -9.72
C ILE A 1160 -2.65 30.90 -10.77
N LYS A 1161 -3.79 31.62 -10.80
CA LYS A 1161 -4.80 31.47 -11.85
C LYS A 1161 -4.24 31.84 -13.22
N TYR A 1162 -3.50 32.95 -13.32
CA TYR A 1162 -2.80 33.33 -14.55
C TYR A 1162 -1.80 32.27 -14.99
N LEU A 1163 -1.05 31.69 -14.06
CA LEU A 1163 -0.10 30.61 -14.36
C LEU A 1163 -0.82 29.37 -14.93
N ILE A 1164 -1.92 28.92 -14.31
CA ILE A 1164 -2.68 27.75 -14.79
C ILE A 1164 -3.20 28.00 -16.21
N GLU A 1165 -3.79 29.18 -16.45
CA GLU A 1165 -4.27 29.55 -17.78
C GLU A 1165 -3.14 29.61 -18.81
N VAL A 1166 -2.02 30.24 -18.48
CA VAL A 1166 -0.86 30.35 -19.39
C VAL A 1166 -0.32 28.97 -19.73
N LEU A 1167 -0.15 28.08 -18.75
CA LEU A 1167 0.33 26.71 -18.97
C LEU A 1167 -0.66 25.87 -19.78
N SER A 1168 -1.97 26.11 -19.65
CA SER A 1168 -2.99 25.43 -20.46
C SER A 1168 -3.04 25.89 -21.93
N GLU A 1169 -2.51 27.08 -22.22
CA GLU A 1169 -2.38 27.63 -23.58
C GLU A 1169 -1.07 27.23 -24.28
N PHE A 1170 -0.13 26.61 -23.56
CA PHE A 1170 1.18 26.25 -24.12
C PHE A 1170 1.04 25.21 -25.24
N LYS A 1171 1.82 25.41 -26.30
CA LYS A 1171 2.01 24.39 -27.34
C LYS A 1171 2.83 23.23 -26.79
N LYS A 1172 2.77 22.07 -27.45
CA LYS A 1172 3.52 20.86 -27.08
C LYS A 1172 5.02 21.11 -26.88
N GLU A 1173 5.63 21.99 -27.67
CA GLU A 1173 7.04 22.37 -27.55
C GLU A 1173 7.29 23.21 -26.28
N GLU A 1174 6.47 24.22 -26.03
CA GLU A 1174 6.57 25.11 -24.86
C GLU A 1174 6.33 24.36 -23.55
N VAL A 1175 5.41 23.37 -23.53
CA VAL A 1175 5.20 22.47 -22.40
C VAL A 1175 6.48 21.69 -22.07
N ARG A 1176 7.13 21.12 -23.10
CA ARG A 1176 8.35 20.33 -22.93
C ARG A 1176 9.53 21.19 -22.46
N GLU A 1177 9.65 22.41 -22.98
CA GLU A 1177 10.67 23.37 -22.52
C GLU A 1177 10.41 23.79 -21.07
N PHE A 1178 9.16 24.05 -20.69
CA PHE A 1178 8.79 24.35 -19.31
C PHE A 1178 9.10 23.20 -18.36
N MET A 1179 8.79 21.96 -18.74
CA MET A 1179 9.11 20.78 -17.95
C MET A 1179 10.62 20.61 -17.77
N MET A 1180 11.39 20.84 -18.84
CA MET A 1180 12.85 20.82 -18.79
C MET A 1180 13.39 21.86 -17.80
N PHE A 1181 12.84 23.07 -17.83
CA PHE A 1181 13.19 24.14 -16.90
C PHE A 1181 12.83 23.82 -15.45
N LEU A 1182 11.65 23.24 -15.21
CA LEU A 1182 11.14 22.97 -13.85
C LEU A 1182 11.76 21.72 -13.22
N THR A 1183 11.99 20.67 -13.99
CA THR A 1183 12.31 19.32 -13.47
C THR A 1183 13.67 18.79 -13.95
N GLY A 1184 14.30 19.44 -14.93
CA GLY A 1184 15.50 18.91 -15.61
C GLY A 1184 15.20 17.78 -16.60
N SER A 1185 13.92 17.49 -16.84
CA SER A 1185 13.44 16.50 -17.80
C SER A 1185 12.37 17.15 -18.67
N PRO A 1186 12.33 16.91 -20.00
CA PRO A 1186 11.27 17.45 -20.87
C PRO A 1186 9.92 16.75 -20.64
N ARG A 1187 9.84 15.90 -19.59
CA ARG A 1187 8.72 15.02 -19.30
C ARG A 1187 8.15 15.15 -17.90
N LYS A 1188 6.83 15.07 -17.79
CA LYS A 1188 6.07 14.90 -16.55
C LYS A 1188 6.33 13.50 -15.96
N PRO A 1189 6.77 13.41 -14.70
CA PRO A 1189 6.88 12.14 -13.99
C PRO A 1189 5.54 11.38 -13.99
N MET A 1190 5.58 10.05 -14.16
CA MET A 1190 4.37 9.23 -14.10
C MET A 1190 3.80 9.19 -12.66
N GLY A 1191 2.50 9.42 -12.52
CA GLY A 1191 1.78 9.42 -11.24
C GLY A 1191 1.35 10.82 -10.77
N ASN A 1192 1.21 10.99 -9.45
CA ASN A 1192 0.77 12.24 -8.81
C ASN A 1192 1.91 13.27 -8.78
N PHE A 1193 2.14 13.94 -9.91
CA PHE A 1193 3.09 15.04 -10.01
C PHE A 1193 2.58 16.30 -9.29
N LYS A 1194 3.41 16.88 -8.42
CA LYS A 1194 3.12 18.14 -7.72
C LYS A 1194 4.19 19.18 -8.03
N ILE A 1195 3.74 20.40 -8.31
CA ILE A 1195 4.58 21.58 -8.52
C ILE A 1195 4.32 22.55 -7.36
N THR A 1196 5.37 22.91 -6.62
CA THR A 1196 5.22 23.89 -5.54
C THR A 1196 5.55 25.29 -6.07
N ILE A 1197 4.62 26.22 -5.93
CA ILE A 1197 4.79 27.61 -6.37
C ILE A 1197 5.03 28.50 -5.15
N VAL A 1198 6.16 29.21 -5.15
CA VAL A 1198 6.62 30.04 -4.04
C VAL A 1198 6.74 31.49 -4.50
N LYS A 1199 6.36 32.44 -3.63
CA LYS A 1199 6.47 33.87 -3.93
C LYS A 1199 7.92 34.32 -3.95
N LYS A 1200 8.28 35.11 -4.96
CA LYS A 1200 9.57 35.81 -5.07
C LYS A 1200 9.33 37.31 -4.84
N ASP A 1201 10.07 37.91 -3.92
CA ASP A 1201 9.80 39.28 -3.45
C ASP A 1201 10.01 40.36 -4.52
N ASN A 1202 10.95 40.15 -5.45
CA ASN A 1202 11.26 41.13 -6.48
C ASN A 1202 10.37 40.96 -7.73
N VAL A 1203 9.39 41.86 -7.90
CA VAL A 1203 8.39 41.87 -8.97
C VAL A 1203 8.98 41.99 -10.39
N ASN A 1204 10.17 42.58 -10.53
CA ASN A 1204 10.83 42.75 -11.84
C ASN A 1204 11.79 41.60 -12.21
N SER A 1205 12.00 40.64 -11.31
CA SER A 1205 12.91 39.52 -11.55
C SER A 1205 12.29 38.47 -12.47
N LEU A 1206 13.12 37.64 -13.12
CA LEU A 1206 12.63 36.48 -13.88
C LEU A 1206 12.19 35.35 -12.92
N PRO A 1207 11.23 34.49 -13.32
CA PRO A 1207 10.93 33.26 -12.60
C PRO A 1207 12.18 32.36 -12.54
N SER A 1208 12.30 31.58 -11.47
CA SER A 1208 13.43 30.66 -11.29
C SER A 1208 12.95 29.33 -10.73
N ALA A 1209 13.50 28.22 -11.19
CA ALA A 1209 13.14 26.89 -10.74
C ALA A 1209 14.21 26.28 -9.82
N MET A 1210 13.79 25.45 -8.87
CA MET A 1210 14.68 24.52 -8.16
C MET A 1210 14.29 23.10 -8.54
N THR A 1211 15.02 22.55 -9.50
CA THR A 1211 14.70 21.25 -10.12
C THR A 1211 14.75 20.08 -9.14
N CYS A 1212 15.52 20.17 -8.05
CA CYS A 1212 15.59 19.13 -7.03
C CYS A 1212 14.28 18.94 -6.24
N HIS A 1213 13.46 19.99 -6.13
CA HIS A 1213 12.21 19.99 -5.34
C HIS A 1213 10.97 20.28 -6.19
N ASN A 1214 11.11 20.44 -7.51
CA ASN A 1214 10.06 20.91 -8.43
C ASN A 1214 9.43 22.24 -7.98
N TYR A 1215 10.25 23.16 -7.48
CA TYR A 1215 9.79 24.48 -7.04
C TYR A 1215 9.87 25.49 -8.17
N LEU A 1216 8.82 26.28 -8.34
CA LEU A 1216 8.83 27.47 -9.19
C LEU A 1216 8.73 28.71 -8.30
N LYS A 1217 9.81 29.46 -8.20
CA LYS A 1217 9.83 30.79 -7.55
C LYS A 1217 9.28 31.81 -8.54
N LEU A 1218 8.08 32.30 -8.27
CA LEU A 1218 7.32 33.17 -9.17
C LEU A 1218 7.12 34.55 -8.53
N PRO A 1219 7.52 35.64 -9.22
CA PRO A 1219 7.17 37.00 -8.80
C PRO A 1219 5.67 37.31 -8.95
N ASN A 1220 5.19 38.28 -8.19
CA ASN A 1220 3.79 38.71 -8.23
C ASN A 1220 3.51 39.62 -9.44
N TYR A 1221 3.40 39.05 -10.63
CA TYR A 1221 3.11 39.80 -11.84
C TYR A 1221 1.69 40.36 -11.88
N ASN A 1222 1.56 41.58 -12.40
CA ASN A 1222 0.28 42.31 -12.43
C ASN A 1222 -0.65 41.88 -13.57
N SER A 1223 -0.13 41.20 -14.61
CA SER A 1223 -0.93 40.75 -15.75
C SER A 1223 -0.49 39.39 -16.27
N LYS A 1224 -1.41 38.70 -16.95
CA LYS A 1224 -1.19 37.39 -17.57
C LYS A 1224 -0.14 37.46 -18.69
N GLU A 1225 -0.14 38.55 -19.46
CA GLU A 1225 0.78 38.76 -20.59
C GLU A 1225 2.23 38.90 -20.11
N ILE A 1226 2.44 39.69 -19.05
CA ILE A 1226 3.76 39.88 -18.43
C ILE A 1226 4.28 38.56 -17.87
N LEU A 1227 3.41 37.80 -17.19
CA LEU A 1227 3.77 36.48 -16.68
C LEU A 1227 4.21 35.56 -17.83
N LYS A 1228 3.43 35.48 -18.91
CA LYS A 1228 3.73 34.63 -20.08
C LYS A 1228 5.06 35.01 -20.72
N GLU A 1229 5.29 36.30 -20.96
CA GLU A 1229 6.54 36.80 -21.55
C GLU A 1229 7.76 36.47 -20.67
N LYS A 1230 7.70 36.82 -19.37
CA LYS A 1230 8.80 36.60 -18.44
C LYS A 1230 9.07 35.12 -18.18
N LEU A 1231 8.02 34.30 -18.16
CA LEU A 1231 8.15 32.84 -18.02
C LEU A 1231 8.83 32.23 -19.24
N LEU A 1232 8.43 32.60 -20.46
CA LEU A 1232 9.07 32.10 -21.69
C LEU A 1232 10.54 32.53 -21.80
N ILE A 1233 10.88 33.75 -21.37
CA ILE A 1233 12.27 34.21 -21.30
C ILE A 1233 13.07 33.32 -20.33
N ALA A 1234 12.56 33.11 -19.11
CA ALA A 1234 13.23 32.28 -18.11
C ALA A 1234 13.41 30.82 -18.55
N ILE A 1235 12.42 30.25 -19.24
CA ILE A 1235 12.50 28.90 -19.80
C ILE A 1235 13.63 28.80 -20.84
N LYS A 1236 13.73 29.76 -21.75
CA LYS A 1236 14.72 29.76 -22.84
C LYS A 1236 16.13 30.07 -22.37
N GLU A 1237 16.29 31.06 -21.50
CA GLU A 1237 17.60 31.51 -21.00
C GLU A 1237 18.12 30.67 -19.83
N GLY A 1238 17.22 30.07 -19.04
CA GLY A 1238 17.55 29.21 -17.90
C GLY A 1238 17.82 27.74 -18.26
N ALA A 1239 17.62 27.35 -19.52
CA ALA A 1239 17.86 25.98 -19.97
C ALA A 1239 19.36 25.63 -19.99
N GLY A 1240 19.77 24.70 -19.12
CA GLY A 1240 21.12 24.11 -19.15
C GLY A 1240 22.15 24.71 -18.19
N ALA A 1241 21.76 25.58 -17.25
CA ALA A 1241 22.65 26.13 -16.22
C ALA A 1241 22.16 25.77 -14.80
N PHE A 1242 22.93 24.95 -14.07
CA PHE A 1242 22.68 24.66 -12.65
C PHE A 1242 23.50 25.57 -11.75
N LEU A 1243 22.98 26.77 -11.51
CA LEU A 1243 23.55 27.69 -10.53
C LEU A 1243 22.97 27.37 -9.14
N LEU A 1244 23.82 27.36 -8.11
CA LEU A 1244 23.35 27.33 -6.72
C LEU A 1244 22.51 28.59 -6.48
N SER A 1245 21.24 28.39 -6.13
CA SER A 1245 20.27 29.46 -5.89
C SER A 1245 20.33 29.99 -4.47
#